data_AF-A0A412HCG9-F1
#
_entry.id   AF-A0A412HCG9-F1
#
_cell.length_a   1.000
_cell.length_b   1.000
_cell.length_c   1.000
_cell.angle_alpha   90.00
_cell.angle_beta   90.00
_cell.angle_gamma   90.00
#
_symmetry.space_group_name_H-M   'P 1'
#
loop_
_entity.id
_entity.type
_entity.pdbx_description
1 polymer ?
#
loop_
_entity_poly.entity_id
_entity_poly.type
_entity_poly.pdbx_seq_one_letter_code
_entity_poly.pdbx_strand_id
1 'polypeptide(L)'
;MRQIFYKVIICSCMLMACFVSKAQNAYYFHFHDKGIQVFYTDMVDSMTVSKVDLDGIEHDDFVTQQVWMNDTVFNYALADIDSVSFVTPSTIYQPGVVKLEDGLENYVVSQDSLTIIFRTDTPSDLLPRKKDKLVYLRQTDLFPAGFAGEVVEVVKENSGYKVDCTLASLSDIFVRYYSTSNDNVQTRAINPIYGHGEAIWEAKDLTYPLTDELLPFISEESDDDDAFSVDNDASISLSPKVSLRGTLIVTPEEGTYVCVSSNGTFDVTSNFSLNGSLKVDKVWRFTGEKRWQACIPNCPLLVAFVDPGVFVDASLSASVDATVNQKVSSAFLLNMSTKRRENLRNQPLTFKIQETNFDVGGSVKGELNAGVYTEIGIAVNDIGFCKNDIAKLYARGEVGIHVGGDLEVNSKFLKEGIKNTEAYETLRNSGIWSNFYWGAAIGYQLDLPIINLNFGQEIEWEGHIGEPLFDKCLAPTITSPNAYREHGDFSTITAKADVEGDCLMPVEVGFGAFDSNGNKVASKYYSKKFANENSSFSDYSVALENMSTVKDYELSPVIKLFGHELKAYPSVDVEKTLTLSTYEATDVTESSAKISGGLIGYDKNTENPKVGLVYGTKDAFMQGHATYVSCGTVNGSPSRVFEQTLSGLKDETEYLYVAKAELDGEIVYADTLSFTTLKKEKDETSLKEGLALFYESTGGANWKQNGGWLDNEVPLDYWYGVNMYNSGLSLKLNDNNLVGDAVLKNVDNIYEVDLSDNILQSFKIEGGSIAPWGGRFTIENNKARGGMNIFMNHVKILPTLGLTFHTTGCTISDASFSDCTFEEHGDAIEFNSDKVNTIHVEKCANFPGIRGYDRIGGNLDKYEIYRKLNVNEISLKDNVLSEDFQMHLVKCSSLTISNSQSIHVNFGSDCEIDNVVIEDALLHSVTVGGVEKIWGSELYTVGAKINNIVLDTKGSDRQLSFSCADGGYFGSLTIRDCSCFSISTPEPKTISLEKCSVCFGSIFEEKAKNVYRVIDSVVDGWQVKSFEGTLEQLREFVEILKNEAL
;
A
#
# COMPACT_ATOMS: atom_id res chain seq x y z
N MET A 1 -30.75 -53.88 -8.56
CA MET A 1 -29.61 -53.73 -7.63
C MET A 1 -29.74 -54.61 -6.38
N ARG A 2 -30.56 -54.27 -5.36
CA ARG A 2 -30.67 -55.02 -4.09
C ARG A 2 -30.82 -56.55 -4.21
N GLN A 3 -31.65 -57.06 -5.12
CA GLN A 3 -31.85 -58.51 -5.30
C GLN A 3 -30.72 -59.22 -6.08
N ILE A 4 -29.99 -58.51 -6.94
CA ILE A 4 -28.89 -59.07 -7.73
C ILE A 4 -27.61 -59.09 -6.89
N PHE A 5 -27.35 -58.00 -6.15
CA PHE A 5 -26.33 -57.90 -5.10
C PHE A 5 -26.48 -59.03 -4.07
N TYR A 6 -27.71 -59.31 -3.64
CA TYR A 6 -28.03 -60.44 -2.75
C TYR A 6 -27.75 -61.81 -3.38
N LYS A 7 -28.03 -62.01 -4.67
CA LYS A 7 -27.80 -63.30 -5.34
C LYS A 7 -26.32 -63.56 -5.58
N VAL A 8 -25.54 -62.53 -5.90
CA VAL A 8 -24.08 -62.61 -6.02
C VAL A 8 -23.45 -62.89 -4.66
N ILE A 9 -23.89 -62.22 -3.58
CA ILE A 9 -23.42 -62.44 -2.20
C ILE A 9 -23.84 -63.80 -1.64
N ILE A 10 -25.05 -64.27 -1.94
CA ILE A 10 -25.48 -65.61 -1.55
C ILE A 10 -24.58 -66.68 -2.21
N CYS A 11 -24.13 -66.48 -3.44
CA CYS A 11 -23.15 -67.34 -4.10
C CYS A 11 -21.75 -67.26 -3.47
N SER A 12 -21.25 -66.07 -3.09
CA SER A 12 -19.92 -65.91 -2.46
C SER A 12 -19.88 -66.29 -0.97
N CYS A 13 -20.96 -66.12 -0.21
CA CYS A 13 -21.08 -66.62 1.16
C CYS A 13 -21.22 -68.14 1.24
N MET A 14 -21.79 -68.79 0.21
CA MET A 14 -21.79 -70.24 0.11
C MET A 14 -20.38 -70.81 -0.05
N LEU A 15 -19.42 -70.02 -0.58
CA LEU A 15 -18.02 -70.41 -0.82
C LEU A 15 -17.11 -70.31 0.43
N MET A 16 -17.61 -69.79 1.56
CA MET A 16 -16.84 -69.50 2.78
C MET A 16 -16.83 -70.61 3.84
N ALA A 17 -16.89 -71.87 3.44
CA ALA A 17 -17.02 -72.94 4.41
C ALA A 17 -15.68 -73.55 4.82
N CYS A 18 -15.14 -73.04 5.93
CA CYS A 18 -14.53 -73.70 7.09
C CYS A 18 -13.52 -72.72 7.70
N PHE A 19 -13.17 -72.84 8.98
CA PHE A 19 -12.24 -71.89 9.64
C PHE A 19 -11.86 -72.42 11.05
N VAL A 20 -11.00 -73.42 11.26
CA VAL A 20 -10.80 -73.93 12.64
C VAL A 20 -10.08 -72.94 13.54
N SER A 21 -10.62 -72.81 14.75
CA SER A 21 -10.07 -72.08 15.88
C SER A 21 -9.14 -72.95 16.73
N LYS A 22 -7.95 -72.44 17.06
CA LYS A 22 -7.31 -72.66 18.37
C LYS A 22 -6.54 -71.41 18.84
N ALA A 23 -7.24 -70.38 19.30
CA ALA A 23 -6.76 -69.53 20.42
C ALA A 23 -7.84 -68.54 20.93
N GLN A 24 -7.77 -68.21 22.21
CA GLN A 24 -8.71 -67.42 23.02
C GLN A 24 -8.40 -65.92 22.95
N ASN A 25 -8.51 -65.29 21.78
CA ASN A 25 -8.01 -63.91 21.57
C ASN A 25 -9.08 -62.92 21.04
N ALA A 26 -10.36 -63.07 21.43
CA ALA A 26 -11.40 -62.09 21.09
C ALA A 26 -12.51 -62.01 22.15
N TYR A 27 -13.10 -60.82 22.31
CA TYR A 27 -14.30 -60.52 23.06
C TYR A 27 -15.51 -60.45 22.11
N TYR A 28 -16.58 -61.16 22.44
CA TYR A 28 -17.82 -61.19 21.63
C TYR A 28 -18.92 -60.44 22.38
N PHE A 29 -19.34 -59.30 21.86
CA PHE A 29 -20.45 -58.52 22.38
C PHE A 29 -21.72 -58.94 21.65
N HIS A 30 -22.68 -59.48 22.39
CA HIS A 30 -24.00 -59.83 21.90
C HIS A 30 -24.95 -58.69 22.24
N PHE A 31 -25.61 -58.15 21.24
CA PHE A 31 -26.62 -57.11 21.38
C PHE A 31 -28.01 -57.68 21.14
N HIS A 32 -29.01 -57.17 21.86
CA HIS A 32 -30.40 -57.61 21.72
C HIS A 32 -30.86 -57.51 20.25
N ASP A 33 -30.75 -56.32 19.65
CA ASP A 33 -31.24 -56.04 18.29
C ASP A 33 -30.11 -55.83 17.26
N LYS A 34 -28.88 -55.55 17.71
CA LYS A 34 -27.74 -55.14 16.85
C LYS A 34 -26.77 -56.26 16.45
N GLY A 35 -27.02 -57.50 16.87
CA GLY A 35 -26.24 -58.67 16.48
C GLY A 35 -24.98 -58.88 17.30
N ILE A 36 -23.94 -59.45 16.68
CA ILE A 36 -22.66 -59.75 17.35
C ILE A 36 -21.59 -58.78 16.87
N GLN A 37 -20.88 -58.14 17.80
CA GLN A 37 -19.66 -57.38 17.56
C GLN A 37 -18.47 -58.13 18.16
N VAL A 38 -17.35 -58.19 17.42
CA VAL A 38 -16.14 -58.89 17.86
C VAL A 38 -15.00 -57.90 18.02
N PHE A 39 -14.30 -57.98 19.15
CA PHE A 39 -13.09 -57.20 19.42
C PHE A 39 -11.93 -58.15 19.69
N TYR A 40 -10.82 -58.03 18.96
CA TYR A 40 -9.63 -58.83 19.25
C TYR A 40 -8.95 -58.34 20.53
N THR A 41 -8.56 -59.26 21.40
CA THR A 41 -8.10 -58.95 22.77
C THR A 41 -6.85 -58.09 22.83
N ASP A 42 -5.98 -58.18 21.82
CA ASP A 42 -4.72 -57.45 21.67
C ASP A 42 -4.89 -56.07 21.00
N MET A 43 -6.07 -55.78 20.45
CA MET A 43 -6.42 -54.47 19.90
C MET A 43 -7.19 -53.59 20.89
N VAL A 44 -7.75 -54.20 21.94
CA VAL A 44 -8.42 -53.49 23.04
C VAL A 44 -7.40 -53.08 24.07
N ASP A 45 -7.22 -51.77 24.25
CA ASP A 45 -6.43 -51.19 25.32
C ASP A 45 -7.19 -51.29 26.66
N SER A 46 -8.43 -50.82 26.69
CA SER A 46 -9.28 -50.88 27.89
C SER A 46 -10.77 -50.87 27.58
N MET A 47 -11.60 -51.25 28.55
CA MET A 47 -13.06 -51.12 28.47
C MET A 47 -13.55 -50.37 29.70
N THR A 48 -14.24 -49.25 29.49
CA THR A 48 -14.74 -48.37 30.56
C THR A 48 -16.23 -48.10 30.39
N VAL A 49 -16.87 -47.54 31.40
CA VAL A 49 -18.26 -47.09 31.32
C VAL A 49 -18.33 -45.57 31.52
N SER A 50 -19.24 -44.92 30.80
CA SER A 50 -19.48 -43.48 30.85
C SER A 50 -20.92 -43.16 31.25
N LYS A 51 -21.08 -42.08 32.01
CA LYS A 51 -22.39 -41.47 32.33
C LYS A 51 -22.93 -40.59 31.21
N VAL A 52 -22.09 -40.28 30.22
CA VAL A 52 -22.50 -39.53 29.04
C VAL A 52 -23.05 -40.50 28.00
N ASP A 53 -24.26 -40.24 27.49
CA ASP A 53 -24.88 -41.03 26.43
C ASP A 53 -24.26 -40.75 25.05
N LEU A 54 -24.79 -41.43 24.02
CA LEU A 54 -24.29 -41.31 22.65
C LEU A 54 -24.58 -39.94 22.00
N ASP A 55 -25.49 -39.15 22.57
CA ASP A 55 -25.85 -37.78 22.12
C ASP A 55 -25.05 -36.70 22.88
N GLY A 56 -24.16 -37.11 23.79
CA GLY A 56 -23.31 -36.20 24.56
C GLY A 56 -23.97 -35.66 25.84
N ILE A 57 -25.07 -36.26 26.30
CA ILE A 57 -25.82 -35.81 27.49
C ILE A 57 -25.37 -36.63 28.72
N GLU A 58 -25.11 -35.97 29.83
CA GLU A 58 -24.72 -36.62 31.10
C GLU A 58 -25.93 -37.11 31.91
N HIS A 59 -25.87 -38.34 32.41
CA HIS A 59 -26.89 -39.00 33.22
C HIS A 59 -26.40 -39.32 34.64
N ASP A 60 -27.32 -39.57 35.57
CA ASP A 60 -26.97 -39.91 36.96
C ASP A 60 -26.27 -41.28 37.08
N ASP A 61 -26.61 -42.23 36.19
CA ASP A 61 -26.07 -43.58 36.13
C ASP A 61 -25.18 -43.79 34.89
N PHE A 62 -24.37 -44.86 34.88
CA PHE A 62 -23.60 -45.24 33.70
C PHE A 62 -24.53 -45.75 32.60
N VAL A 63 -24.50 -45.11 31.44
CA VAL A 63 -25.40 -45.38 30.32
C VAL A 63 -24.67 -45.84 29.06
N THR A 64 -23.35 -45.67 28.98
CA THR A 64 -22.54 -46.00 27.81
C THR A 64 -21.38 -46.92 28.17
N GLN A 65 -21.20 -47.99 27.40
CA GLN A 65 -20.01 -48.83 27.39
C GLN A 65 -19.04 -48.26 26.36
N GLN A 66 -17.81 -47.98 26.78
CA GLN A 66 -16.71 -47.55 25.92
C GLN A 66 -15.71 -48.70 25.77
N VAL A 67 -15.36 -49.03 24.54
CA VAL A 67 -14.29 -49.97 24.22
C VAL A 67 -13.17 -49.16 23.57
N TRP A 68 -12.09 -48.95 24.32
CA TRP A 68 -10.91 -48.23 23.89
C TRP A 68 -10.00 -49.19 23.14
N MET A 69 -9.85 -48.92 21.85
CA MET A 69 -8.84 -49.52 21.00
C MET A 69 -7.59 -48.65 21.02
N ASN A 70 -6.47 -49.16 20.49
CA ASN A 70 -5.21 -48.42 20.43
C ASN A 70 -5.31 -47.03 19.76
N ASP A 71 -6.28 -46.81 18.87
CA ASP A 71 -6.44 -45.57 18.08
C ASP A 71 -7.87 -44.99 18.06
N THR A 72 -8.86 -45.70 18.60
CA THR A 72 -10.30 -45.41 18.43
C THR A 72 -11.10 -45.81 19.67
N VAL A 73 -12.26 -45.19 19.89
CA VAL A 73 -13.19 -45.58 20.97
C VAL A 73 -14.54 -45.96 20.39
N PHE A 74 -15.01 -47.17 20.66
CA PHE A 74 -16.36 -47.60 20.33
C PHE A 74 -17.28 -47.35 21.51
N ASN A 75 -18.34 -46.55 21.28
CA ASN A 75 -19.34 -46.22 22.28
C ASN A 75 -20.64 -46.97 21.98
N TYR A 76 -21.12 -47.75 22.95
CA TYR A 76 -22.38 -48.49 22.87
C TYR A 76 -23.28 -48.12 24.05
N ALA A 77 -24.57 -47.94 23.81
CA ALA A 77 -25.51 -47.82 24.91
C ALA A 77 -25.51 -49.14 25.71
N LEU A 78 -25.31 -49.05 27.02
CA LEU A 78 -25.27 -50.22 27.90
C LEU A 78 -26.56 -51.04 27.83
N ALA A 79 -27.71 -50.38 27.63
CA ALA A 79 -29.02 -51.03 27.48
C ALA A 79 -29.13 -51.93 26.24
N ASP A 80 -28.30 -51.70 25.21
CA ASP A 80 -28.35 -52.50 23.98
C ASP A 80 -27.58 -53.82 24.10
N ILE A 81 -26.63 -53.90 25.02
CA ILE A 81 -25.76 -55.07 25.22
C ILE A 81 -26.52 -56.13 26.02
N ASP A 82 -26.72 -57.31 25.42
CA ASP A 82 -27.31 -58.49 26.08
C ASP A 82 -26.23 -59.23 26.90
N SER A 83 -25.10 -59.56 26.28
CA SER A 83 -24.01 -60.23 26.98
C SER A 83 -22.64 -60.01 26.32
N VAL A 84 -21.57 -60.24 27.08
CA VAL A 84 -20.19 -60.20 26.57
C VAL A 84 -19.50 -61.53 26.89
N SER A 85 -19.03 -62.23 25.85
CA SER A 85 -18.28 -63.48 25.99
C SER A 85 -16.78 -63.22 25.85
N PHE A 86 -16.02 -63.66 26.85
CA PHE A 86 -14.54 -63.55 26.90
C PHE A 86 -13.83 -64.82 26.40
N VAL A 87 -14.59 -65.84 25.99
CA VAL A 87 -14.10 -67.12 25.48
C VAL A 87 -14.87 -67.52 24.23
N THR A 88 -14.18 -68.11 23.24
CA THR A 88 -14.80 -68.59 22.01
C THR A 88 -15.82 -69.70 22.30
N PRO A 89 -17.09 -69.56 21.90
CA PRO A 89 -18.11 -70.59 22.10
C PRO A 89 -17.81 -71.88 21.31
N SER A 90 -18.15 -73.04 21.86
CA SER A 90 -17.92 -74.34 21.19
C SER A 90 -18.77 -74.52 19.93
N THR A 91 -18.16 -75.14 18.91
CA THR A 91 -18.78 -75.54 17.64
C THR A 91 -19.89 -76.57 17.84
N ILE A 92 -21.03 -76.37 17.17
CA ILE A 92 -22.18 -77.28 17.12
C ILE A 92 -22.52 -77.54 15.65
N TYR A 93 -22.42 -78.81 15.24
CA TYR A 93 -22.74 -79.25 13.88
C TYR A 93 -24.25 -79.52 13.71
N GLN A 94 -24.73 -79.37 12.48
CA GLN A 94 -26.05 -79.85 12.10
C GLN A 94 -26.11 -81.39 12.16
N PRO A 95 -27.28 -81.98 12.45
CA PRO A 95 -27.45 -83.42 12.41
C PRO A 95 -27.10 -84.00 11.02
N GLY A 96 -26.29 -85.07 10.99
CA GLY A 96 -25.97 -85.79 9.75
C GLY A 96 -24.74 -85.27 8.98
N VAL A 97 -23.99 -84.31 9.53
CA VAL A 97 -22.70 -83.86 8.96
C VAL A 97 -21.61 -84.90 9.22
N VAL A 98 -20.85 -85.23 8.19
CA VAL A 98 -19.71 -86.17 8.24
C VAL A 98 -18.41 -85.39 8.36
N LYS A 99 -17.70 -85.58 9.47
CA LYS A 99 -16.42 -84.92 9.73
C LYS A 99 -15.27 -85.78 9.22
N LEU A 100 -14.48 -85.28 8.27
CA LEU A 100 -13.33 -86.05 7.76
C LEU A 100 -12.28 -86.27 8.86
N GLU A 101 -12.20 -85.36 9.85
CA GLU A 101 -11.27 -85.47 10.98
C GLU A 101 -11.60 -86.61 11.96
N ASP A 102 -12.78 -87.21 11.87
CA ASP A 102 -13.18 -88.37 12.68
C ASP A 102 -12.57 -89.69 12.15
N GLY A 103 -11.45 -89.60 11.42
CA GLY A 103 -10.66 -90.74 10.92
C GLY A 103 -10.71 -90.95 9.40
N LEU A 104 -11.61 -90.27 8.68
CA LEU A 104 -11.76 -90.41 7.22
C LEU A 104 -10.60 -89.76 6.44
N GLU A 105 -9.95 -88.74 7.03
CA GLU A 105 -8.76 -88.06 6.51
C GLU A 105 -7.63 -89.05 6.13
N ASN A 106 -7.46 -90.13 6.90
CA ASN A 106 -6.41 -91.13 6.71
C ASN A 106 -6.57 -91.94 5.42
N TYR A 107 -7.75 -91.88 4.81
CA TYR A 107 -8.06 -92.58 3.57
C TYR A 107 -7.99 -91.68 2.34
N VAL A 108 -7.73 -90.38 2.50
CA VAL A 108 -7.66 -89.45 1.36
C VAL A 108 -6.31 -89.57 0.66
N VAL A 109 -6.34 -89.80 -0.65
CA VAL A 109 -5.16 -89.89 -1.54
C VAL A 109 -4.82 -88.51 -2.09
N SER A 110 -5.83 -87.79 -2.55
CA SER A 110 -5.70 -86.45 -3.12
C SER A 110 -7.03 -85.73 -3.08
N GLN A 111 -6.98 -84.41 -3.09
CA GLN A 111 -8.13 -83.55 -3.26
C GLN A 111 -7.85 -82.59 -4.43
N ASP A 112 -8.85 -82.39 -5.27
CA ASP A 112 -8.87 -81.37 -6.32
C ASP A 112 -10.24 -80.67 -6.29
N SER A 113 -10.24 -79.39 -5.91
CA SER A 113 -11.45 -78.57 -5.80
C SER A 113 -12.58 -79.25 -4.98
N LEU A 114 -13.72 -79.58 -5.58
CA LEU A 114 -14.84 -80.27 -4.90
C LEU A 114 -14.80 -81.80 -5.06
N THR A 115 -13.68 -82.35 -5.52
CA THR A 115 -13.49 -83.79 -5.71
C THR A 115 -12.46 -84.33 -4.72
N ILE A 116 -12.82 -85.36 -3.96
CA ILE A 116 -11.92 -86.08 -3.07
C ILE A 116 -11.71 -87.50 -3.61
N ILE A 117 -10.46 -87.94 -3.69
CA ILE A 117 -10.12 -89.32 -4.04
C ILE A 117 -9.75 -90.06 -2.74
N PHE A 118 -10.58 -91.03 -2.36
CA PHE A 118 -10.30 -91.93 -1.24
C PHE A 118 -9.61 -93.21 -1.72
N ARG A 119 -8.80 -93.84 -0.87
CA ARG A 119 -8.11 -95.09 -1.16
C ARG A 119 -9.09 -96.23 -1.47
N THR A 120 -8.64 -97.21 -2.26
CA THR A 120 -9.44 -98.37 -2.64
C THR A 120 -9.80 -99.30 -1.47
N ASP A 121 -9.09 -99.22 -0.34
CA ASP A 121 -9.31 -99.99 0.89
C ASP A 121 -10.14 -99.24 1.95
N THR A 122 -10.73 -98.10 1.59
CA THR A 122 -11.65 -97.36 2.47
C THR A 122 -12.86 -98.23 2.82
N PRO A 123 -13.15 -98.48 4.12
CA PRO A 123 -14.30 -99.28 4.53
C PRO A 123 -15.62 -98.72 3.99
N SER A 124 -16.49 -99.58 3.45
CA SER A 124 -17.71 -99.15 2.75
C SER A 124 -18.76 -98.50 3.66
N ASP A 125 -18.68 -98.76 4.96
CA ASP A 125 -19.48 -98.14 6.01
C ASP A 125 -19.01 -96.71 6.35
N LEU A 126 -17.74 -96.39 6.08
CA LEU A 126 -17.16 -95.07 6.27
C LEU A 126 -17.23 -94.20 5.01
N LEU A 127 -17.45 -94.79 3.83
CA LEU A 127 -17.56 -94.03 2.58
C LEU A 127 -18.75 -93.05 2.60
N PRO A 128 -18.53 -91.79 2.19
CA PRO A 128 -19.61 -90.81 2.06
C PRO A 128 -20.71 -91.27 1.12
N ARG A 129 -21.94 -90.86 1.39
CA ARG A 129 -23.12 -91.14 0.56
C ARG A 129 -23.59 -89.87 -0.13
N LYS A 130 -24.33 -90.05 -1.23
CA LYS A 130 -24.99 -88.95 -1.91
C LYS A 130 -25.86 -88.14 -0.94
N LYS A 131 -25.72 -86.81 -0.97
CA LYS A 131 -26.29 -85.80 -0.05
C LYS A 131 -25.63 -85.71 1.33
N ASP A 132 -24.62 -86.52 1.63
CA ASP A 132 -23.86 -86.32 2.86
C ASP A 132 -23.11 -84.98 2.76
N LYS A 133 -23.10 -84.25 3.87
CA LYS A 133 -22.36 -83.00 4.02
C LYS A 133 -21.02 -83.32 4.66
N LEU A 134 -19.98 -83.29 3.87
CA LEU A 134 -18.61 -83.51 4.30
C LEU A 134 -18.03 -82.20 4.80
N VAL A 135 -17.36 -82.25 5.94
CA VAL A 135 -16.63 -81.12 6.49
C VAL A 135 -15.25 -81.56 6.97
N TYR A 136 -14.23 -80.79 6.63
CA TYR A 136 -12.89 -80.93 7.14
C TYR A 136 -12.32 -79.57 7.46
N LEU A 137 -11.90 -79.49 8.70
CA LEU A 137 -11.75 -78.24 9.40
C LEU A 137 -10.25 -77.94 9.63
N ARG A 138 -9.37 -78.93 9.42
CA ARG A 138 -7.91 -78.82 9.59
C ARG A 138 -7.21 -78.48 8.29
N GLN A 139 -6.15 -77.67 8.38
CA GLN A 139 -5.22 -77.41 7.28
C GLN A 139 -4.10 -78.46 7.25
N THR A 140 -3.94 -79.14 6.12
CA THR A 140 -2.91 -80.16 5.88
C THR A 140 -2.39 -80.04 4.47
N ASP A 141 -1.27 -80.67 4.11
CA ASP A 141 -0.79 -80.65 2.71
C ASP A 141 -1.82 -81.20 1.70
N LEU A 142 -2.69 -82.12 2.13
CA LEU A 142 -3.79 -82.68 1.33
C LEU A 142 -5.02 -81.77 1.26
N PHE A 143 -5.26 -81.00 2.32
CA PHE A 143 -6.36 -80.05 2.43
C PHE A 143 -5.81 -78.71 2.93
N PRO A 144 -5.07 -77.97 2.09
CA PRO A 144 -4.37 -76.74 2.50
C PRO A 144 -5.35 -75.65 2.98
N ALA A 145 -6.61 -75.75 2.56
CA ALA A 145 -7.69 -74.89 2.98
C ALA A 145 -8.94 -75.69 3.39
N GLY A 146 -8.79 -76.80 4.13
CA GLY A 146 -9.93 -77.57 4.64
C GLY A 146 -10.83 -78.12 3.53
N PHE A 147 -12.06 -78.52 3.87
CA PHE A 147 -13.06 -79.01 2.92
C PHE A 147 -14.49 -78.80 3.42
N ALA A 148 -15.41 -78.40 2.55
CA ALA A 148 -16.84 -78.44 2.82
C ALA A 148 -17.61 -78.70 1.52
N GLY A 149 -18.36 -79.80 1.48
CA GLY A 149 -19.07 -80.19 0.27
C GLY A 149 -20.24 -81.11 0.55
N GLU A 150 -21.28 -80.99 -0.26
CA GLU A 150 -22.37 -81.96 -0.33
C GLU A 150 -22.07 -82.96 -1.44
N VAL A 151 -22.06 -84.25 -1.11
CA VAL A 151 -21.73 -85.30 -2.08
C VAL A 151 -22.81 -85.39 -3.15
N VAL A 152 -22.42 -85.18 -4.40
CA VAL A 152 -23.28 -85.36 -5.58
C VAL A 152 -23.23 -86.81 -6.04
N GLU A 153 -22.01 -87.36 -6.11
CA GLU A 153 -21.73 -88.66 -6.68
C GLU A 153 -20.49 -89.31 -6.05
N VAL A 154 -20.50 -90.64 -5.97
CA VAL A 154 -19.35 -91.45 -5.57
C VAL A 154 -19.12 -92.50 -6.64
N VAL A 155 -18.01 -92.38 -7.36
CA VAL A 155 -17.62 -93.26 -8.46
C VAL A 155 -16.41 -94.09 -8.01
N LYS A 156 -16.50 -95.41 -8.16
CA LYS A 156 -15.36 -96.29 -7.95
C LYS A 156 -14.48 -96.30 -9.20
N GLU A 157 -13.23 -95.89 -9.05
CA GLU A 157 -12.21 -95.86 -10.10
C GLU A 157 -11.03 -96.78 -9.75
N ASN A 158 -10.13 -97.00 -10.71
CA ASN A 158 -8.94 -97.85 -10.49
C ASN A 158 -7.97 -97.26 -9.46
N SER A 159 -7.97 -95.94 -9.30
CA SER A 159 -7.13 -95.17 -8.36
C SER A 159 -7.73 -95.04 -6.96
N GLY A 160 -9.02 -95.36 -6.77
CA GLY A 160 -9.72 -95.06 -5.53
C GLY A 160 -11.24 -94.90 -5.68
N TYR A 161 -11.88 -94.36 -4.64
CA TYR A 161 -13.25 -93.87 -4.70
C TYR A 161 -13.21 -92.36 -4.94
N LYS A 162 -13.65 -91.93 -6.12
CA LYS A 162 -13.80 -90.53 -6.48
C LYS A 162 -15.13 -90.02 -5.95
N VAL A 163 -15.09 -89.03 -5.07
CA VAL A 163 -16.26 -88.41 -4.45
C VAL A 163 -16.37 -87.00 -5.01
N ASP A 164 -17.35 -86.80 -5.90
CA ASP A 164 -17.66 -85.50 -6.49
C ASP A 164 -18.70 -84.79 -5.61
N CYS A 165 -18.37 -83.58 -5.18
CA CYS A 165 -19.21 -82.75 -4.34
C CYS A 165 -19.68 -81.49 -5.06
N THR A 166 -20.77 -80.93 -4.57
CA THR A 166 -21.16 -79.53 -4.76
C THR A 166 -20.87 -78.76 -3.48
N LEU A 167 -20.85 -77.45 -3.58
CA LEU A 167 -20.67 -76.59 -2.43
C LEU A 167 -21.83 -76.74 -1.44
N ALA A 168 -21.52 -76.97 -0.17
CA ALA A 168 -22.52 -77.03 0.90
C ALA A 168 -22.61 -75.68 1.63
N SER A 169 -23.83 -75.25 1.99
CA SER A 169 -24.01 -74.04 2.79
C SER A 169 -23.46 -74.22 4.21
N LEU A 170 -22.87 -73.16 4.76
CA LEU A 170 -22.38 -73.17 6.15
C LEU A 170 -23.48 -73.40 7.18
N SER A 171 -24.67 -72.81 6.98
CA SER A 171 -25.83 -73.02 7.87
C SER A 171 -26.36 -74.45 7.80
N ASP A 172 -26.02 -75.16 6.74
CA ASP A 172 -26.35 -76.56 6.51
C ASP A 172 -25.37 -77.52 7.19
N ILE A 173 -24.19 -77.02 7.57
CA ILE A 173 -23.13 -77.76 8.27
C ILE A 173 -23.11 -77.42 9.77
N PHE A 174 -23.32 -76.15 10.14
CA PHE A 174 -23.21 -75.67 11.52
C PHE A 174 -24.53 -75.11 12.03
N VAL A 175 -24.89 -75.51 13.26
CA VAL A 175 -25.86 -74.77 14.09
C VAL A 175 -25.16 -73.59 14.73
N ARG A 176 -23.93 -73.80 15.23
CA ARG A 176 -23.10 -72.76 15.83
C ARG A 176 -21.64 -72.96 15.46
N TYR A 177 -20.99 -71.90 14.99
CA TYR A 177 -19.59 -71.91 14.65
C TYR A 177 -18.98 -70.55 14.93
N TYR A 178 -17.80 -70.51 15.54
CA TYR A 178 -17.06 -69.28 15.76
C TYR A 178 -15.62 -69.51 15.32
N SER A 179 -15.10 -68.57 14.55
CA SER A 179 -13.72 -68.59 14.13
C SER A 179 -13.14 -67.21 13.93
N THR A 180 -11.86 -67.12 14.22
CA THR A 180 -11.00 -65.96 14.04
C THR A 180 -9.73 -66.45 13.33
N SER A 181 -9.14 -65.65 12.45
CA SER A 181 -7.85 -65.97 11.81
C SER A 181 -6.80 -66.24 12.87
N ASN A 182 -6.39 -67.50 13.06
CA ASN A 182 -5.43 -67.87 14.10
C ASN A 182 -4.47 -69.01 13.71
N ASP A 183 -4.31 -69.31 12.41
CA ASP A 183 -3.37 -70.33 11.92
C ASP A 183 -2.69 -69.93 10.60
N ASN A 184 -1.46 -70.45 10.40
CA ASN A 184 -0.49 -70.09 9.35
C ASN A 184 -1.07 -70.06 7.93
N VAL A 185 -1.19 -68.85 7.38
CA VAL A 185 -1.53 -68.62 5.98
C VAL A 185 -0.30 -68.91 5.09
N GLN A 186 -0.44 -69.82 4.12
CA GLN A 186 0.57 -69.99 3.07
C GLN A 186 0.26 -69.06 1.88
N THR A 187 1.21 -68.21 1.51
CA THR A 187 1.10 -67.24 0.41
C THR A 187 1.82 -67.70 -0.85
N ARG A 188 1.25 -67.40 -2.02
CA ARG A 188 1.96 -67.34 -3.30
C ARG A 188 1.99 -65.91 -3.82
N ALA A 189 2.97 -65.12 -3.36
CA ALA A 189 3.72 -64.08 -4.08
C ALA A 189 4.40 -63.13 -3.07
N ILE A 190 5.74 -63.08 -3.15
CA ILE A 190 6.73 -62.27 -2.41
C ILE A 190 6.73 -62.51 -0.88
N ASN A 191 7.84 -63.08 -0.39
CA ASN A 191 8.01 -63.69 0.94
C ASN A 191 7.57 -62.79 2.12
N PRO A 192 6.44 -63.09 2.79
CA PRO A 192 6.05 -62.42 4.04
C PRO A 192 6.88 -62.92 5.23
N ILE A 193 6.99 -62.10 6.28
CA ILE A 193 7.58 -62.49 7.57
C ILE A 193 6.45 -63.03 8.47
N TYR A 194 6.59 -64.28 8.93
CA TYR A 194 5.55 -64.99 9.68
C TYR A 194 5.48 -64.54 11.16
N GLY A 195 4.31 -64.07 11.59
CA GLY A 195 3.94 -63.84 12.99
C GLY A 195 2.67 -64.62 13.36
N HIS A 196 2.49 -64.95 14.65
CA HIS A 196 1.31 -65.67 15.14
C HIS A 196 0.00 -64.87 14.96
N GLY A 197 -0.98 -65.40 14.24
CA GLY A 197 -2.39 -64.95 14.29
C GLY A 197 -2.83 -63.84 13.31
N GLU A 198 -1.93 -63.33 12.46
CA GLU A 198 -2.20 -62.21 11.55
C GLU A 198 -1.51 -62.44 10.19
N ALA A 199 -2.18 -62.10 9.09
CA ALA A 199 -1.51 -61.98 7.80
C ALA A 199 -0.88 -60.59 7.74
N ILE A 200 0.43 -60.53 8.00
CA ILE A 200 1.23 -59.31 7.92
C ILE A 200 1.87 -59.26 6.53
N TRP A 201 1.50 -58.27 5.73
CA TRP A 201 2.24 -57.91 4.52
C TRP A 201 3.12 -56.72 4.85
N GLU A 202 4.42 -56.97 4.90
CA GLU A 202 5.46 -55.96 5.01
C GLU A 202 6.36 -56.10 3.78
N ALA A 203 6.21 -55.17 2.84
CA ALA A 203 7.12 -55.07 1.72
C ALA A 203 8.22 -54.07 2.08
N LYS A 204 9.48 -54.39 1.76
CA LYS A 204 10.52 -53.37 1.71
C LYS A 204 10.19 -52.38 0.59
N ASP A 205 10.53 -51.11 0.82
CA ASP A 205 10.34 -49.95 -0.06
C ASP A 205 10.08 -50.32 -1.52
N LEU A 206 8.81 -50.22 -1.93
CA LEU A 206 8.34 -50.48 -3.28
C LEU A 206 8.41 -49.18 -4.06
N THR A 207 9.41 -49.03 -4.93
CA THR A 207 9.49 -47.88 -5.84
C THR A 207 8.92 -48.23 -7.20
N TYR A 208 7.91 -47.46 -7.65
CA TYR A 208 7.34 -47.54 -8.99
C TYR A 208 7.83 -46.34 -9.83
N PRO A 209 8.64 -46.56 -10.88
CA PRO A 209 9.01 -45.51 -11.81
C PRO A 209 7.80 -45.18 -12.70
N LEU A 210 7.34 -43.94 -12.66
CA LEU A 210 6.22 -43.43 -13.45
C LEU A 210 6.66 -42.69 -14.70
N THR A 211 7.93 -42.31 -14.82
CA THR A 211 8.47 -41.52 -15.94
C THR A 211 8.06 -42.10 -17.30
N ASP A 212 8.47 -43.34 -17.60
CA ASP A 212 8.17 -43.99 -18.89
C ASP A 212 6.67 -44.21 -19.14
N GLU A 213 5.88 -44.38 -18.07
CA GLU A 213 4.43 -44.59 -18.13
C GLU A 213 3.67 -43.29 -18.42
N LEU A 214 4.20 -42.15 -17.98
CA LEU A 214 3.60 -40.83 -18.17
C LEU A 214 4.01 -40.17 -19.49
N LEU A 215 5.21 -40.46 -20.01
CA LEU A 215 5.72 -39.90 -21.28
C LEU A 215 4.69 -39.92 -22.44
N PRO A 216 3.90 -40.99 -22.69
CA PRO A 216 2.92 -41.01 -23.76
C PRO A 216 1.74 -40.03 -23.59
N PHE A 217 1.52 -39.55 -22.37
CA PHE A 217 0.44 -38.63 -22.00
C PHE A 217 0.92 -37.17 -21.91
N ILE A 218 2.22 -36.95 -22.06
CA ILE A 218 2.83 -35.62 -22.09
C ILE A 218 2.88 -35.15 -23.54
N SER A 219 2.27 -34.00 -23.83
CA SER A 219 2.54 -33.28 -25.07
C SER A 219 3.62 -32.25 -24.80
N GLU A 220 4.82 -32.48 -25.35
CA GLU A 220 5.89 -31.48 -25.39
C GLU A 220 5.48 -30.38 -26.37
N GLU A 221 5.14 -29.20 -25.86
CA GLU A 221 5.33 -27.96 -26.62
C GLU A 221 6.78 -27.53 -26.40
N SER A 222 7.73 -28.17 -27.09
CA SER A 222 9.11 -27.71 -27.09
C SER A 222 9.21 -26.42 -27.91
N ASP A 223 8.87 -25.29 -27.30
CA ASP A 223 9.46 -24.02 -27.72
C ASP A 223 10.70 -23.81 -26.82
N ASP A 224 11.81 -23.34 -27.39
CA ASP A 224 13.05 -22.95 -26.68
C ASP A 224 12.84 -21.80 -25.66
N ASP A 225 11.59 -21.55 -25.28
CA ASP A 225 11.07 -20.42 -24.53
C ASP A 225 10.47 -20.86 -23.17
N ASP A 226 10.73 -22.06 -22.65
CA ASP A 226 10.31 -22.46 -21.29
C ASP A 226 11.08 -21.71 -20.19
N ALA A 227 10.39 -21.29 -19.13
CA ALA A 227 10.96 -20.51 -18.03
C ALA A 227 11.72 -21.38 -17.00
N PHE A 228 11.52 -22.70 -17.04
CA PHE A 228 12.06 -23.66 -16.07
C PHE A 228 12.46 -24.95 -16.80
N SER A 229 13.75 -25.32 -16.79
CA SER A 229 14.23 -26.55 -17.43
C SER A 229 14.31 -27.67 -16.39
N VAL A 230 13.39 -28.62 -16.45
CA VAL A 230 13.38 -29.80 -15.58
C VAL A 230 13.30 -31.04 -16.45
N ASP A 231 14.15 -32.03 -16.17
CA ASP A 231 14.05 -33.34 -16.81
C ASP A 231 12.78 -34.04 -16.29
N ASN A 232 12.02 -34.68 -17.19
CA ASN A 232 10.88 -35.48 -16.79
C ASN A 232 11.36 -36.67 -15.94
N ASP A 233 11.03 -36.67 -14.65
CA ASP A 233 11.30 -37.77 -13.73
C ASP A 233 10.14 -37.91 -12.73
N ALA A 234 9.50 -39.06 -12.69
CA ALA A 234 8.39 -39.31 -11.78
C ALA A 234 8.57 -40.69 -11.14
N SER A 235 8.46 -40.75 -9.82
CA SER A 235 8.50 -42.01 -9.08
C SER A 235 7.66 -41.92 -7.83
N ILE A 236 7.01 -43.03 -7.46
CA ILE A 236 6.36 -43.15 -6.16
C ILE A 236 6.97 -44.35 -5.46
N SER A 237 7.47 -44.11 -4.25
CA SER A 237 7.91 -45.14 -3.33
C SER A 237 6.87 -45.35 -2.25
N LEU A 238 6.56 -46.60 -1.93
CA LEU A 238 5.63 -47.00 -0.90
C LEU A 238 6.27 -48.05 0.00
N SER A 239 6.23 -47.83 1.31
CA SER A 239 6.62 -48.82 2.33
C SER A 239 5.37 -49.17 3.14
N PRO A 240 4.60 -50.19 2.71
CA PRO A 240 3.34 -50.55 3.34
C PRO A 240 3.57 -51.63 4.39
N LYS A 241 2.90 -51.47 5.52
CA LYS A 241 2.73 -52.49 6.55
C LYS A 241 1.25 -52.67 6.79
N VAL A 242 0.68 -53.76 6.31
CA VAL A 242 -0.74 -54.05 6.38
C VAL A 242 -0.99 -55.32 7.18
N SER A 243 -1.89 -55.20 8.15
CA SER A 243 -2.42 -56.23 9.03
C SER A 243 -3.84 -56.56 8.59
N LEU A 244 -4.14 -57.79 8.16
CA LEU A 244 -5.53 -58.25 8.02
C LEU A 244 -5.91 -59.27 9.09
N ARG A 245 -7.15 -59.15 9.57
CA ARG A 245 -7.80 -60.12 10.46
C ARG A 245 -9.20 -60.44 9.97
N GLY A 246 -9.60 -61.69 10.14
CA GLY A 246 -10.91 -62.18 9.69
C GLY A 246 -11.61 -62.97 10.79
N THR A 247 -12.92 -62.80 10.92
CA THR A 247 -13.80 -63.55 11.81
C THR A 247 -14.98 -64.11 11.01
N LEU A 248 -15.28 -65.38 11.21
CA LEU A 248 -16.46 -66.06 10.67
C LEU A 248 -17.29 -66.61 11.83
N ILE A 249 -18.56 -66.23 11.90
CA ILE A 249 -19.51 -66.73 12.90
C ILE A 249 -20.73 -67.30 12.17
N VAL A 250 -21.16 -68.51 12.54
CA VAL A 250 -22.42 -69.10 12.09
C VAL A 250 -23.31 -69.29 13.30
N THR A 251 -24.49 -68.68 13.30
CA THR A 251 -25.49 -68.85 14.37
C THR A 251 -26.91 -68.81 13.78
N PRO A 252 -27.93 -69.32 14.49
CA PRO A 252 -29.30 -69.19 14.04
C PRO A 252 -29.75 -67.74 13.90
N GLU A 253 -29.20 -66.84 14.71
CA GLU A 253 -29.53 -65.41 14.75
C GLU A 253 -28.87 -64.63 13.60
N GLU A 254 -27.58 -64.84 13.34
CA GLU A 254 -26.84 -64.12 12.29
C GLU A 254 -26.87 -64.82 10.92
N GLY A 255 -27.19 -66.12 10.88
CA GLY A 255 -26.92 -66.93 9.71
C GLY A 255 -25.41 -67.14 9.56
N THR A 256 -24.80 -66.50 8.57
CA THR A 256 -23.35 -66.44 8.36
C THR A 256 -22.92 -64.99 8.55
N TYR A 257 -22.10 -64.74 9.55
CA TYR A 257 -21.49 -63.46 9.86
C TYR A 257 -20.01 -63.48 9.50
N VAL A 258 -19.55 -62.46 8.80
CA VAL A 258 -18.17 -62.28 8.39
C VAL A 258 -17.72 -60.89 8.83
N CYS A 259 -16.61 -60.82 9.53
CA CYS A 259 -15.95 -59.59 9.88
C CYS A 259 -14.52 -59.63 9.33
N VAL A 260 -14.13 -58.64 8.55
CA VAL A 260 -12.74 -58.45 8.11
C VAL A 260 -12.28 -57.09 8.58
N SER A 261 -11.17 -57.02 9.29
CA SER A 261 -10.54 -55.76 9.68
C SER A 261 -9.14 -55.67 9.08
N SER A 262 -8.80 -54.51 8.56
CA SER A 262 -7.46 -54.19 8.07
C SER A 262 -6.91 -52.97 8.79
N ASN A 263 -5.67 -53.03 9.24
CA ASN A 263 -4.92 -51.85 9.67
C ASN A 263 -3.68 -51.72 8.81
N GLY A 264 -3.45 -50.56 8.22
CA GLY A 264 -2.30 -50.28 7.40
C GLY A 264 -1.52 -49.08 7.91
N THR A 265 -0.19 -49.12 7.80
CA THR A 265 0.65 -47.92 7.80
C THR A 265 1.41 -47.87 6.49
N PHE A 266 1.42 -46.70 5.86
CA PHE A 266 1.97 -46.46 4.54
C PHE A 266 2.90 -45.25 4.65
N ASP A 267 4.20 -45.48 4.50
CA ASP A 267 5.14 -44.41 4.27
C ASP A 267 5.26 -44.24 2.74
N VAL A 268 4.84 -43.08 2.23
CA VAL A 268 4.73 -42.77 0.81
C VAL A 268 5.68 -41.63 0.48
N THR A 269 6.56 -41.83 -0.50
CA THR A 269 7.40 -40.77 -1.06
C THR A 269 7.08 -40.64 -2.54
N SER A 270 6.49 -39.53 -2.95
CA SER A 270 6.18 -39.22 -4.34
C SER A 270 7.13 -38.14 -4.85
N ASN A 271 7.86 -38.44 -5.91
CA ASN A 271 8.67 -37.49 -6.66
C ASN A 271 8.00 -37.25 -8.02
N PHE A 272 7.76 -36.00 -8.37
CA PHE A 272 7.13 -35.59 -9.61
C PHE A 272 7.85 -34.37 -10.18
N SER A 273 8.69 -34.62 -11.17
CA SER A 273 9.38 -33.63 -11.98
C SER A 273 8.83 -33.73 -13.40
N LEU A 274 8.04 -32.73 -13.82
CA LEU A 274 7.32 -32.75 -15.09
C LEU A 274 7.50 -31.42 -15.82
N ASN A 275 7.77 -31.49 -17.12
CA ASN A 275 7.77 -30.36 -18.04
C ASN A 275 6.83 -30.63 -19.23
N GLY A 276 5.89 -29.71 -19.46
CA GLY A 276 4.92 -29.73 -20.55
C GLY A 276 3.48 -29.90 -20.08
N SER A 277 2.61 -30.28 -21.02
CA SER A 277 1.19 -30.52 -20.73
C SER A 277 0.92 -32.00 -20.51
N LEU A 278 0.42 -32.37 -19.33
CA LEU A 278 0.05 -33.73 -18.94
C LEU A 278 -1.47 -33.86 -18.86
N LYS A 279 -2.01 -34.85 -19.58
CA LYS A 279 -3.41 -35.25 -19.47
C LYS A 279 -3.53 -36.77 -19.30
N VAL A 280 -3.77 -37.21 -18.07
CA VAL A 280 -3.79 -38.64 -17.71
C VAL A 280 -4.85 -38.92 -16.64
N ASP A 281 -5.49 -40.08 -16.74
CA ASP A 281 -6.33 -40.68 -15.71
C ASP A 281 -6.04 -42.19 -15.73
N LYS A 282 -5.15 -42.61 -14.81
CA LYS A 282 -4.59 -43.97 -14.79
C LYS A 282 -4.25 -44.45 -13.38
N VAL A 283 -4.27 -45.78 -13.26
CA VAL A 283 -3.87 -46.53 -12.07
C VAL A 283 -2.87 -47.61 -12.45
N TRP A 284 -1.83 -47.80 -11.64
CA TRP A 284 -0.82 -48.85 -11.81
C TRP A 284 -0.62 -49.62 -10.51
N ARG A 285 -0.40 -50.94 -10.60
CA ARG A 285 -0.22 -51.82 -9.44
C ARG A 285 1.26 -51.94 -9.08
N PHE A 286 1.60 -51.84 -7.79
CA PHE A 286 2.98 -52.08 -7.32
C PHE A 286 3.45 -53.51 -7.60
N THR A 287 2.53 -54.46 -7.60
CA THR A 287 2.80 -55.89 -7.75
C THR A 287 2.67 -56.37 -9.21
N GLY A 288 2.55 -55.46 -10.17
CA GLY A 288 2.34 -55.77 -11.59
C GLY A 288 0.97 -56.40 -11.85
N GLU A 289 0.91 -57.53 -12.57
CA GLU A 289 -0.37 -58.22 -12.86
C GLU A 289 -0.94 -59.03 -11.69
N LYS A 290 -0.17 -59.23 -10.61
CA LYS A 290 -0.59 -60.03 -9.44
C LYS A 290 -0.88 -59.09 -8.28
N ARG A 291 -1.73 -59.49 -7.34
CA ARG A 291 -2.00 -58.76 -6.08
C ARG A 291 -1.54 -59.58 -4.88
N TRP A 292 -1.39 -58.95 -3.71
CA TRP A 292 -1.20 -59.71 -2.49
C TRP A 292 -2.51 -60.36 -2.08
N GLN A 293 -2.45 -61.65 -1.79
CA GLN A 293 -3.64 -62.39 -1.45
C GLN A 293 -3.31 -63.57 -0.54
N ALA A 294 -4.23 -63.83 0.36
CA ALA A 294 -4.21 -64.93 1.30
C ALA A 294 -5.50 -65.73 1.11
N CYS A 295 -5.37 -67.05 0.99
CA CYS A 295 -6.53 -67.91 1.11
C CYS A 295 -7.09 -67.77 2.52
N ILE A 296 -8.40 -67.56 2.60
CA ILE A 296 -9.07 -67.50 3.88
C ILE A 296 -8.99 -68.90 4.51
N PRO A 297 -8.46 -69.06 5.74
CA PRO A 297 -8.20 -70.36 6.34
C PRO A 297 -9.45 -71.22 6.30
N ASN A 298 -9.32 -72.38 5.66
CA ASN A 298 -10.37 -73.36 5.45
C ASN A 298 -11.50 -72.96 4.47
N CYS A 299 -11.31 -71.94 3.63
CA CYS A 299 -12.20 -71.58 2.51
C CYS A 299 -11.39 -71.56 1.19
N PRO A 300 -11.26 -72.68 0.45
CA PRO A 300 -10.28 -72.82 -0.63
C PRO A 300 -10.51 -71.89 -1.81
N LEU A 301 -11.74 -71.41 -2.00
CA LEU A 301 -12.16 -70.61 -3.14
C LEU A 301 -12.23 -69.12 -2.81
N LEU A 302 -12.06 -68.75 -1.54
CA LEU A 302 -12.14 -67.37 -1.09
C LEU A 302 -10.76 -66.86 -0.67
N VAL A 303 -10.36 -65.74 -1.26
CA VAL A 303 -9.15 -65.04 -0.87
C VAL A 303 -9.49 -63.69 -0.30
N ALA A 304 -8.85 -63.35 0.81
CA ALA A 304 -8.67 -61.96 1.19
C ALA A 304 -7.51 -61.43 0.36
N PHE A 305 -7.65 -60.25 -0.21
CA PHE A 305 -6.60 -59.63 -1.01
C PHE A 305 -6.37 -58.18 -0.60
N VAL A 306 -5.15 -57.75 -0.85
CA VAL A 306 -4.67 -56.38 -0.76
C VAL A 306 -3.99 -56.07 -2.08
N ASP A 307 -4.47 -55.06 -2.77
CA ASP A 307 -3.93 -54.60 -4.04
C ASP A 307 -3.49 -53.14 -3.87
N PRO A 308 -2.22 -52.91 -3.49
CA PRO A 308 -1.67 -51.58 -3.43
C PRO A 308 -1.23 -51.12 -4.83
N GLY A 309 -1.47 -49.85 -5.10
CA GLY A 309 -1.00 -49.25 -6.34
C GLY A 309 -0.86 -47.75 -6.24
N VAL A 310 -0.56 -47.15 -7.39
CA VAL A 310 -0.41 -45.73 -7.59
C VAL A 310 -1.50 -45.24 -8.54
N PHE A 311 -1.99 -44.05 -8.30
CA PHE A 311 -2.94 -43.38 -9.20
C PHE A 311 -2.39 -42.00 -9.56
N VAL A 312 -2.68 -41.60 -10.80
CA VAL A 312 -2.44 -40.25 -11.29
C VAL A 312 -3.65 -39.85 -12.13
N ASP A 313 -4.33 -38.81 -11.68
CA ASP A 313 -5.35 -38.07 -12.41
C ASP A 313 -4.88 -36.63 -12.54
N ALA A 314 -4.60 -36.20 -13.77
CA ALA A 314 -3.99 -34.91 -14.03
C ALA A 314 -4.54 -34.29 -15.31
N SER A 315 -4.81 -32.99 -15.22
CA SER A 315 -5.05 -32.12 -16.37
C SER A 315 -4.34 -30.81 -16.11
N LEU A 316 -3.03 -30.80 -16.36
CA LEU A 316 -2.16 -29.67 -16.06
C LEU A 316 -1.22 -29.34 -17.20
N SER A 317 -0.88 -28.06 -17.32
CA SER A 317 0.23 -27.53 -18.10
C SER A 317 1.21 -26.93 -17.12
N ALA A 318 2.41 -27.50 -17.03
CA ALA A 318 3.32 -27.18 -15.94
C ALA A 318 4.80 -27.42 -16.28
N SER A 319 5.63 -26.68 -15.57
CA SER A 319 7.03 -27.03 -15.33
C SER A 319 7.20 -27.07 -13.81
N VAL A 320 7.17 -28.26 -13.22
CA VAL A 320 7.18 -28.48 -11.76
C VAL A 320 8.18 -29.54 -11.36
N ASP A 321 8.80 -29.33 -10.20
CA ASP A 321 9.55 -30.31 -9.45
C ASP A 321 8.98 -30.41 -8.03
N ALA A 322 8.50 -31.59 -7.66
CA ALA A 322 7.75 -31.83 -6.44
C ALA A 322 8.22 -33.11 -5.73
N THR A 323 8.53 -33.01 -4.44
CA THR A 323 8.80 -34.15 -3.56
C THR A 323 7.85 -34.12 -2.37
N VAL A 324 7.14 -35.23 -2.16
CA VAL A 324 6.11 -35.36 -1.14
C VAL A 324 6.39 -36.60 -0.32
N ASN A 325 6.59 -36.42 0.99
CA ASN A 325 6.70 -37.52 1.94
C ASN A 325 5.47 -37.52 2.84
N GLN A 326 4.71 -38.61 2.84
CA GLN A 326 3.51 -38.77 3.63
C GLN A 326 3.59 -40.04 4.46
N LYS A 327 3.15 -39.96 5.71
CA LYS A 327 2.91 -41.11 6.56
C LYS A 327 1.43 -41.24 6.84
N VAL A 328 0.82 -42.26 6.29
CA VAL A 328 -0.62 -42.50 6.40
C VAL A 328 -0.86 -43.78 7.17
N SER A 329 -1.82 -43.75 8.08
CA SER A 329 -2.42 -44.94 8.68
C SER A 329 -3.84 -45.13 8.15
N SER A 330 -4.19 -46.37 7.82
CA SER A 330 -5.56 -46.73 7.50
C SER A 330 -6.09 -47.77 8.48
N ALA A 331 -7.38 -47.68 8.76
CA ALA A 331 -8.14 -48.69 9.46
C ALA A 331 -9.43 -48.93 8.68
N PHE A 332 -9.73 -50.19 8.42
CA PHE A 332 -10.92 -50.63 7.71
C PHE A 332 -11.57 -51.77 8.49
N LEU A 333 -12.89 -51.72 8.61
CA LEU A 333 -13.69 -52.81 9.14
C LEU A 333 -14.83 -53.09 8.16
N LEU A 334 -15.04 -54.36 7.84
CA LEU A 334 -16.16 -54.86 7.06
C LEU A 334 -16.90 -55.93 7.85
N ASN A 335 -18.10 -55.61 8.32
CA ASN A 335 -18.99 -56.54 9.00
C ASN A 335 -20.20 -56.88 8.11
N MET A 336 -20.48 -58.17 7.96
CA MET A 336 -21.55 -58.69 7.12
C MET A 336 -22.30 -59.81 7.83
N SER A 337 -23.62 -59.87 7.67
CA SER A 337 -24.50 -60.92 8.21
C SER A 337 -25.51 -61.33 7.16
N THR A 338 -25.75 -62.64 6.97
CA THR A 338 -26.74 -63.11 5.98
C THR A 338 -28.18 -62.97 6.46
N LYS A 339 -28.42 -62.75 7.76
CA LYS A 339 -29.78 -62.54 8.32
C LYS A 339 -30.03 -61.10 8.79
N ARG A 340 -29.03 -60.40 9.35
CA ARG A 340 -29.20 -59.03 9.84
C ARG A 340 -28.72 -58.01 8.80
N ARG A 341 -29.69 -57.35 8.15
CA ARG A 341 -29.47 -56.45 6.99
C ARG A 341 -28.93 -55.07 7.34
N GLU A 342 -28.99 -54.70 8.62
CA GLU A 342 -28.64 -53.36 9.11
C GLU A 342 -27.13 -53.19 9.37
N ASN A 343 -26.39 -54.29 9.47
CA ASN A 343 -24.95 -54.33 9.78
C ASN A 343 -24.05 -53.69 8.71
N LEU A 344 -24.56 -53.37 7.52
CA LEU A 344 -23.81 -52.64 6.49
C LEU A 344 -23.80 -51.12 6.70
N ARG A 345 -24.64 -50.60 7.62
CA ARG A 345 -24.63 -49.16 7.96
C ARG A 345 -23.53 -48.92 9.00
N ASN A 346 -22.61 -48.02 8.67
CA ASN A 346 -21.49 -47.57 9.51
C ASN A 346 -20.33 -48.57 9.63
N GLN A 347 -19.75 -48.94 8.48
CA GLN A 347 -18.43 -49.58 8.45
C GLN A 347 -17.37 -48.47 8.62
N PRO A 348 -16.62 -48.41 9.73
CA PRO A 348 -15.59 -47.40 9.89
C PRO A 348 -14.48 -47.65 8.86
N LEU A 349 -14.33 -46.69 7.96
CA LEU A 349 -13.17 -46.52 7.10
C LEU A 349 -12.48 -45.25 7.58
N THR A 350 -11.26 -45.38 8.07
CA THR A 350 -10.50 -44.25 8.62
C THR A 350 -9.14 -44.20 7.95
N PHE A 351 -8.83 -43.04 7.38
CA PHE A 351 -7.49 -42.68 6.95
C PHE A 351 -7.03 -41.55 7.86
N LYS A 352 -5.88 -41.74 8.50
CA LYS A 352 -5.27 -40.74 9.36
C LYS A 352 -3.85 -40.47 8.89
N ILE A 353 -3.62 -39.22 8.52
CA ILE A 353 -2.29 -38.68 8.23
C ILE A 353 -1.58 -38.49 9.56
N GLN A 354 -0.37 -39.02 9.67
CA GLN A 354 0.48 -38.85 10.84
C GLN A 354 1.45 -37.68 10.64
N GLU A 355 2.11 -37.63 9.48
CA GLU A 355 3.11 -36.62 9.13
C GLU A 355 3.09 -36.40 7.61
N THR A 356 3.29 -35.16 7.18
CA THR A 356 3.46 -34.80 5.77
C THR A 356 4.58 -33.77 5.66
N ASN A 357 5.58 -34.05 4.83
CA ASN A 357 6.61 -33.08 4.44
C ASN A 357 6.56 -32.91 2.93
N PHE A 358 6.70 -31.67 2.47
CA PHE A 358 6.43 -31.31 1.09
C PHE A 358 7.45 -30.26 0.62
N ASP A 359 8.03 -30.48 -0.57
CA ASP A 359 8.94 -29.56 -1.24
C ASP A 359 8.51 -29.41 -2.70
N VAL A 360 8.18 -28.20 -3.16
CA VAL A 360 7.78 -27.91 -4.55
C VAL A 360 8.40 -26.63 -5.06
N GLY A 361 8.86 -26.69 -6.30
CA GLY A 361 9.15 -25.54 -7.14
C GLY A 361 8.50 -25.68 -8.52
N GLY A 362 8.16 -24.55 -9.15
CA GLY A 362 7.67 -24.54 -10.53
C GLY A 362 6.53 -23.56 -10.81
N SER A 363 5.81 -23.79 -11.91
CA SER A 363 4.54 -23.12 -12.24
C SER A 363 3.55 -24.14 -12.79
N VAL A 364 2.28 -24.00 -12.42
CA VAL A 364 1.20 -24.94 -12.78
C VAL A 364 -0.01 -24.15 -13.22
N LYS A 365 -0.61 -24.59 -14.32
CA LYS A 365 -1.98 -24.28 -14.67
C LYS A 365 -2.80 -25.56 -14.78
N GLY A 366 -3.76 -25.72 -13.90
CA GLY A 366 -4.61 -26.92 -13.83
C GLY A 366 -4.42 -27.68 -12.51
N GLU A 367 -4.80 -28.96 -12.53
CA GLU A 367 -4.91 -29.77 -11.32
C GLU A 367 -4.24 -31.14 -11.48
N LEU A 368 -3.67 -31.63 -10.38
CA LEU A 368 -3.04 -32.94 -10.23
C LEU A 368 -3.55 -33.61 -8.96
N ASN A 369 -4.15 -34.79 -9.11
CA ASN A 369 -4.39 -35.75 -8.05
C ASN A 369 -3.44 -36.92 -8.25
N ALA A 370 -2.53 -37.13 -7.31
CA ALA A 370 -1.59 -38.24 -7.40
C ALA A 370 -1.30 -38.83 -6.03
N GLY A 371 -1.17 -40.15 -5.97
CA GLY A 371 -0.89 -40.81 -4.71
C GLY A 371 -0.92 -42.31 -4.80
N VAL A 372 -1.19 -42.91 -3.65
CA VAL A 372 -1.31 -44.35 -3.52
C VAL A 372 -2.75 -44.73 -3.24
N TYR A 373 -3.15 -45.86 -3.78
CA TYR A 373 -4.39 -46.50 -3.39
C TYR A 373 -4.09 -47.86 -2.76
N THR A 374 -4.98 -48.29 -1.88
CA THR A 374 -5.03 -49.66 -1.40
C THR A 374 -6.44 -50.18 -1.58
N GLU A 375 -6.60 -51.20 -2.41
CA GLU A 375 -7.84 -51.95 -2.53
C GLU A 375 -7.75 -53.18 -1.60
N ILE A 376 -8.69 -53.30 -0.68
CA ILE A 376 -8.81 -54.44 0.23
C ILE A 376 -10.14 -55.08 -0.04
N GLY A 377 -10.12 -56.39 -0.25
CA GLY A 377 -11.35 -57.08 -0.56
C GLY A 377 -11.30 -58.56 -0.34
N ILE A 378 -12.44 -59.15 -0.65
CA ILE A 378 -12.64 -60.57 -0.70
C ILE A 378 -12.96 -60.92 -2.15
N ALA A 379 -12.20 -61.85 -2.71
CA ALA A 379 -12.43 -62.36 -4.05
C ALA A 379 -12.60 -63.86 -4.05
N VAL A 380 -13.36 -64.35 -5.03
CA VAL A 380 -13.42 -65.76 -5.38
C VAL A 380 -12.36 -66.00 -6.45
N ASN A 381 -11.24 -66.58 -6.03
CA ASN A 381 -10.08 -66.78 -6.89
C ASN A 381 -10.24 -67.97 -7.84
N ASP A 382 -9.48 -67.89 -8.93
CA ASP A 382 -9.45 -68.83 -10.05
C ASP A 382 -9.33 -70.31 -9.64
N ILE A 383 -10.30 -71.10 -10.10
CA ILE A 383 -10.26 -72.56 -10.14
C ILE A 383 -9.64 -72.96 -11.49
N GLY A 384 -8.38 -72.62 -11.75
CA GLY A 384 -7.61 -73.07 -12.92
C GLY A 384 -8.18 -72.87 -14.33
N PHE A 385 -9.23 -72.05 -14.52
CA PHE A 385 -9.95 -71.89 -15.81
C PHE A 385 -10.25 -70.42 -16.19
N CYS A 386 -10.15 -69.46 -15.27
CA CYS A 386 -10.49 -68.04 -15.52
C CYS A 386 -9.31 -67.11 -15.18
N LYS A 387 -8.95 -66.20 -16.10
CA LYS A 387 -7.83 -65.24 -15.86
C LYS A 387 -8.16 -64.12 -14.86
N ASN A 388 -9.44 -63.90 -14.54
CA ASN A 388 -9.95 -62.83 -13.67
C ASN A 388 -10.74 -63.42 -12.48
N ASP A 389 -10.97 -62.60 -11.43
CA ASP A 389 -11.80 -62.96 -10.27
C ASP A 389 -13.24 -63.30 -10.69
N ILE A 390 -13.74 -64.45 -10.25
CA ILE A 390 -15.12 -64.86 -10.52
C ILE A 390 -16.10 -63.86 -9.91
N ALA A 391 -15.81 -63.44 -8.68
CA ALA A 391 -16.52 -62.37 -8.00
C ALA A 391 -15.58 -61.69 -7.01
N LYS A 392 -15.63 -60.37 -6.87
CA LYS A 392 -14.97 -59.64 -5.79
C LYS A 392 -15.92 -58.64 -5.13
N LEU A 393 -15.74 -58.46 -3.82
CA LEU A 393 -16.27 -57.35 -3.02
C LEU A 393 -15.07 -56.65 -2.42
N TYR A 394 -15.00 -55.33 -2.56
CA TYR A 394 -13.82 -54.60 -2.11
C TYR A 394 -14.18 -53.20 -1.60
N ALA A 395 -13.28 -52.68 -0.77
CA ALA A 395 -13.18 -51.28 -0.44
C ALA A 395 -11.81 -50.80 -0.92
N ARG A 396 -11.79 -49.63 -1.55
CA ARG A 396 -10.59 -48.95 -2.01
C ARG A 396 -10.46 -47.67 -1.23
N GLY A 397 -9.27 -47.41 -0.72
CA GLY A 397 -8.88 -46.13 -0.17
C GLY A 397 -7.80 -45.52 -1.01
N GLU A 398 -7.88 -44.22 -1.22
CA GLU A 398 -6.91 -43.43 -1.95
C GLU A 398 -6.48 -42.28 -1.06
N VAL A 399 -5.17 -42.07 -1.03
CA VAL A 399 -4.56 -41.00 -0.27
C VAL A 399 -3.42 -40.44 -1.11
N GLY A 400 -3.37 -39.12 -1.20
CA GLY A 400 -2.42 -38.48 -2.07
C GLY A 400 -2.35 -36.98 -1.89
N ILE A 401 -1.77 -36.35 -2.89
CA ILE A 401 -1.73 -34.90 -3.02
C ILE A 401 -2.75 -34.47 -4.06
N HIS A 402 -3.43 -33.38 -3.74
CA HIS A 402 -4.05 -32.52 -4.72
C HIS A 402 -3.11 -31.32 -4.89
N VAL A 403 -2.66 -31.02 -6.10
CA VAL A 403 -1.92 -29.79 -6.43
C VAL A 403 -2.72 -29.03 -7.47
N GLY A 404 -2.99 -27.76 -7.18
CA GLY A 404 -3.67 -26.85 -8.08
C GLY A 404 -2.81 -25.62 -8.35
N GLY A 405 -2.94 -25.05 -9.54
CA GLY A 405 -2.34 -23.77 -9.88
C GLY A 405 -3.09 -23.05 -10.99
N ASP A 406 -2.98 -21.73 -10.99
CA ASP A 406 -3.75 -20.86 -11.88
C ASP A 406 -2.98 -20.38 -13.11
N LEU A 407 -1.65 -20.57 -13.16
CA LEU A 407 -0.80 -19.93 -14.15
C LEU A 407 0.41 -20.77 -14.54
N GLU A 408 0.53 -20.96 -15.86
CA GLU A 408 1.70 -21.50 -16.52
C GLU A 408 2.54 -20.34 -17.02
N VAL A 409 3.83 -20.35 -16.69
CA VAL A 409 4.74 -19.25 -16.99
C VAL A 409 5.67 -19.63 -18.13
N ASN A 410 5.58 -18.92 -19.27
CA ASN A 410 6.51 -19.05 -20.38
C ASN A 410 7.47 -17.85 -20.48
N SER A 411 8.64 -18.04 -21.09
CA SER A 411 9.67 -17.00 -21.19
C SER A 411 9.25 -15.82 -22.08
N LYS A 412 8.37 -16.02 -23.08
CA LYS A 412 7.90 -14.94 -23.94
C LYS A 412 7.09 -13.90 -23.15
N PHE A 413 6.20 -14.38 -22.29
CA PHE A 413 5.45 -13.56 -21.33
C PHE A 413 6.39 -12.82 -20.38
N LEU A 414 7.43 -13.49 -19.89
CA LEU A 414 8.41 -12.89 -18.98
C LEU A 414 9.37 -11.89 -19.66
N LYS A 415 9.77 -12.10 -20.92
CA LYS A 415 10.67 -11.22 -21.69
C LYS A 415 10.11 -9.81 -21.88
N GLU A 416 8.79 -9.70 -22.03
CA GLU A 416 8.10 -8.41 -22.14
C GLU A 416 7.80 -7.78 -20.76
N GLY A 417 7.88 -8.57 -19.69
CA GLY A 417 7.50 -8.16 -18.33
C GLY A 417 8.36 -7.08 -17.70
N ILE A 418 9.48 -6.68 -18.31
CA ILE A 418 10.24 -5.49 -17.87
C ILE A 418 9.69 -4.18 -18.44
N LYS A 419 8.88 -4.24 -19.50
CA LYS A 419 8.34 -3.06 -20.19
C LYS A 419 7.08 -2.53 -19.53
N ASN A 420 6.37 -3.35 -18.76
CA ASN A 420 5.13 -3.00 -18.05
C ASN A 420 4.97 -3.84 -16.78
N THR A 421 3.92 -3.59 -16.00
CA THR A 421 3.66 -4.28 -14.72
C THR A 421 2.73 -5.49 -14.83
N GLU A 422 2.23 -5.81 -16.03
CA GLU A 422 1.19 -6.85 -16.25
C GLU A 422 1.69 -8.24 -15.89
N ALA A 423 2.94 -8.57 -16.25
CA ALA A 423 3.53 -9.87 -15.95
C ALA A 423 3.68 -10.10 -14.44
N TYR A 424 4.16 -9.09 -13.71
CA TYR A 424 4.28 -9.14 -12.25
C TYR A 424 2.91 -9.24 -11.58
N GLU A 425 1.93 -8.42 -11.96
CA GLU A 425 0.60 -8.46 -11.33
C GLU A 425 -0.09 -9.81 -11.56
N THR A 426 0.09 -10.41 -12.74
CA THR A 426 -0.44 -11.75 -13.00
C THR A 426 0.24 -12.79 -12.09
N LEU A 427 1.57 -12.75 -11.94
CA LEU A 427 2.32 -13.68 -11.08
C LEU A 427 2.00 -13.49 -9.59
N ARG A 428 1.85 -12.25 -9.13
CA ARG A 428 1.53 -11.92 -7.74
C ARG A 428 0.14 -12.43 -7.35
N ASN A 429 -0.82 -12.33 -8.28
CA ASN A 429 -2.19 -12.79 -8.07
C ASN A 429 -2.40 -14.27 -8.44
N SER A 430 -1.34 -14.98 -8.84
CA SER A 430 -1.37 -16.42 -9.10
C SER A 430 -0.61 -17.17 -8.03
N GLY A 431 -1.08 -18.36 -7.71
CA GLY A 431 -0.45 -19.22 -6.72
C GLY A 431 -0.45 -20.68 -7.13
N ILE A 432 0.29 -21.45 -6.34
CA ILE A 432 0.21 -22.90 -6.31
C ILE A 432 -0.25 -23.26 -4.91
N TRP A 433 -1.31 -24.04 -4.82
CA TRP A 433 -1.79 -24.58 -3.57
C TRP A 433 -1.81 -26.10 -3.65
N SER A 434 -1.79 -26.71 -2.48
CA SER A 434 -2.02 -28.14 -2.38
C SER A 434 -2.91 -28.47 -1.21
N ASN A 435 -3.76 -29.46 -1.39
CA ASN A 435 -4.52 -30.07 -0.32
C ASN A 435 -4.18 -31.56 -0.26
N PHE A 436 -4.53 -32.17 0.86
CA PHE A 436 -4.56 -33.61 0.91
C PHE A 436 -5.76 -34.12 0.10
N TYR A 437 -5.49 -35.00 -0.87
CA TYR A 437 -6.53 -35.72 -1.60
C TYR A 437 -6.88 -37.00 -0.85
N TRP A 438 -8.17 -37.26 -0.68
CA TRP A 438 -8.65 -38.58 -0.29
C TRP A 438 -9.74 -39.06 -1.23
N GLY A 439 -9.69 -40.35 -1.50
CA GLY A 439 -10.70 -41.08 -2.23
C GLY A 439 -11.11 -42.33 -1.44
N ALA A 440 -12.36 -42.71 -1.54
CA ALA A 440 -12.86 -43.97 -1.01
C ALA A 440 -13.86 -44.55 -1.99
N ALA A 441 -13.73 -45.83 -2.30
CA ALA A 441 -14.69 -46.54 -3.11
C ALA A 441 -15.10 -47.84 -2.43
N ILE A 442 -16.38 -48.22 -2.56
CA ILE A 442 -16.83 -49.57 -2.21
C ILE A 442 -17.53 -50.15 -3.44
N GLY A 443 -17.04 -51.30 -3.90
CA GLY A 443 -17.48 -51.90 -5.14
C GLY A 443 -17.63 -53.40 -5.07
N TYR A 444 -18.38 -53.93 -6.03
CA TYR A 444 -18.46 -55.36 -6.30
C TYR A 444 -18.34 -55.60 -7.79
N GLN A 445 -17.78 -56.75 -8.15
CA GLN A 445 -17.63 -57.21 -9.52
C GLN A 445 -17.94 -58.70 -9.59
N LEU A 446 -18.60 -59.11 -10.67
CA LEU A 446 -18.84 -60.49 -11.06
C LEU A 446 -18.35 -60.65 -12.50
N ASP A 447 -17.39 -61.55 -12.71
CA ASP A 447 -16.85 -61.87 -14.03
C ASP A 447 -16.93 -63.38 -14.27
N LEU A 448 -17.81 -63.80 -15.20
CA LEU A 448 -17.99 -65.19 -15.59
C LEU A 448 -17.68 -65.33 -17.09
N PRO A 449 -16.40 -65.58 -17.46
CA PRO A 449 -15.95 -65.64 -18.85
C PRO A 449 -16.67 -66.70 -19.67
N ILE A 450 -17.06 -67.81 -19.04
CA ILE A 450 -17.73 -68.95 -19.67
C ILE A 450 -19.09 -68.56 -20.29
N ILE A 451 -19.73 -67.52 -19.76
CA ILE A 451 -21.03 -67.02 -20.23
C ILE A 451 -20.97 -65.56 -20.69
N ASN A 452 -19.77 -64.99 -20.88
CA ASN A 452 -19.55 -63.57 -21.19
C ASN A 452 -20.35 -62.60 -20.29
N LEU A 453 -20.51 -62.94 -19.01
CA LEU A 453 -21.18 -62.08 -18.05
C LEU A 453 -20.13 -61.30 -17.27
N ASN A 454 -20.09 -59.99 -17.48
CA ASN A 454 -19.28 -59.07 -16.68
C ASN A 454 -20.21 -57.98 -16.13
N PHE A 455 -20.33 -57.88 -14.81
CA PHE A 455 -21.16 -56.88 -14.15
C PHE A 455 -20.50 -56.44 -12.85
N GLY A 456 -20.31 -55.13 -12.70
CA GLY A 456 -19.83 -54.52 -11.48
C GLY A 456 -20.48 -53.16 -11.27
N GLN A 457 -20.46 -52.70 -10.03
CA GLN A 457 -20.86 -51.35 -9.66
C GLN A 457 -20.08 -50.94 -8.41
N GLU A 458 -19.67 -49.69 -8.38
CA GLU A 458 -19.00 -49.05 -7.25
C GLU A 458 -19.72 -47.77 -6.84
N ILE A 459 -19.46 -47.34 -5.61
CA ILE A 459 -19.83 -46.03 -5.09
C ILE A 459 -18.52 -45.40 -4.64
N GLU A 460 -18.26 -44.20 -5.16
CA GLU A 460 -17.04 -43.45 -4.92
C GLU A 460 -17.37 -42.17 -4.15
N TRP A 461 -16.44 -41.80 -3.28
CA TRP A 461 -16.42 -40.55 -2.54
C TRP A 461 -15.01 -40.00 -2.63
N GLU A 462 -14.87 -38.75 -2.99
CA GLU A 462 -13.59 -38.06 -3.00
C GLU A 462 -13.74 -36.69 -2.36
N GLY A 463 -12.61 -36.13 -1.93
CA GLY A 463 -12.57 -34.77 -1.45
C GLY A 463 -11.18 -34.36 -0.99
N HIS A 464 -11.10 -33.12 -0.53
CA HIS A 464 -9.87 -32.53 -0.01
C HIS A 464 -10.03 -32.29 1.50
N ILE A 465 -9.02 -32.61 2.30
CA ILE A 465 -9.05 -32.44 3.77
C ILE A 465 -8.13 -31.30 4.20
N GLY A 466 -8.64 -30.46 5.10
CA GLY A 466 -7.86 -29.49 5.87
C GLY A 466 -7.59 -28.17 5.15
N GLU A 467 -6.87 -27.28 5.86
CA GLU A 467 -6.21 -26.12 5.26
C GLU A 467 -5.19 -26.59 4.19
N PRO A 468 -4.88 -25.77 3.18
CA PRO A 468 -3.84 -26.11 2.21
C PRO A 468 -2.53 -26.52 2.90
N LEU A 469 -1.94 -27.63 2.46
CA LEU A 469 -0.61 -28.10 2.88
C LEU A 469 0.45 -27.01 2.64
N PHE A 470 0.25 -26.26 1.56
CA PHE A 470 0.85 -24.96 1.31
C PHE A 470 -0.08 -24.17 0.39
N ASP A 471 0.04 -22.86 0.47
CA ASP A 471 -0.54 -21.89 -0.45
C ASP A 471 0.55 -20.86 -0.71
N LYS A 472 1.17 -20.91 -1.88
CA LYS A 472 2.36 -20.13 -2.22
C LYS A 472 2.10 -19.28 -3.45
N CYS A 473 2.40 -17.98 -3.34
CA CYS A 473 2.32 -17.07 -4.48
C CYS A 473 3.54 -17.24 -5.40
N LEU A 474 3.40 -16.95 -6.70
CA LEU A 474 4.53 -17.01 -7.63
C LEU A 474 5.45 -15.77 -7.52
N ALA A 475 4.93 -14.64 -7.05
CA ALA A 475 5.69 -13.43 -6.79
C ALA A 475 5.27 -12.78 -5.45
N PRO A 476 6.17 -12.05 -4.78
CA PRO A 476 5.84 -11.38 -3.53
C PRO A 476 4.93 -10.18 -3.78
N THR A 477 4.23 -9.75 -2.74
CA THR A 477 3.52 -8.48 -2.73
C THR A 477 4.48 -7.38 -2.29
N ILE A 478 4.53 -6.31 -3.08
CA ILE A 478 5.37 -5.14 -2.80
C ILE A 478 4.45 -3.96 -2.50
N THR A 479 4.71 -3.25 -1.39
CA THR A 479 3.92 -2.08 -0.97
C THR A 479 4.84 -0.95 -0.48
N SER A 480 4.25 0.24 -0.32
CA SER A 480 4.92 1.42 0.25
C SER A 480 6.28 1.78 -0.38
N PRO A 481 6.44 1.79 -1.72
CA PRO A 481 7.69 2.21 -2.32
C PRO A 481 7.98 3.66 -1.97
N ASN A 482 9.20 3.91 -1.51
CA ASN A 482 9.72 5.22 -1.20
C ASN A 482 11.12 5.34 -1.80
N ALA A 483 11.42 6.46 -2.44
CA ALA A 483 12.74 6.72 -2.96
C ALA A 483 13.20 8.12 -2.53
N TYR A 484 14.46 8.19 -2.14
CA TYR A 484 15.10 9.45 -1.77
C TYR A 484 16.56 9.40 -2.23
N ARG A 485 17.14 10.57 -2.53
CA ARG A 485 18.58 10.68 -2.78
C ARG A 485 19.31 10.85 -1.46
N GLU A 486 20.45 10.20 -1.31
CA GLU A 486 21.24 10.27 -0.08
C GLU A 486 21.81 11.67 0.12
N HIS A 487 21.88 12.12 1.37
CA HIS A 487 22.36 13.46 1.67
C HIS A 487 23.85 13.60 1.32
N GLY A 488 24.17 14.35 0.26
CA GLY A 488 25.54 14.61 -0.20
C GLY A 488 26.05 13.67 -1.31
N ASP A 489 25.24 12.71 -1.75
CA ASP A 489 25.47 11.86 -2.94
C ASP A 489 24.21 11.88 -3.81
N PHE A 490 24.17 12.83 -4.74
CA PHE A 490 23.02 13.05 -5.60
C PHE A 490 22.98 12.06 -6.77
N SER A 491 24.12 11.42 -7.09
CA SER A 491 24.16 10.35 -8.08
C SER A 491 23.60 9.03 -7.56
N THR A 492 23.29 8.95 -6.27
CA THR A 492 22.75 7.75 -5.64
C THR A 492 21.29 7.95 -5.22
N ILE A 493 20.39 7.15 -5.78
CA ILE A 493 18.98 7.10 -5.37
C ILE A 493 18.79 5.85 -4.50
N THR A 494 18.48 6.04 -3.22
CA THR A 494 18.09 4.95 -2.33
C THR A 494 16.59 4.72 -2.43
N ALA A 495 16.21 3.55 -2.91
CA ALA A 495 14.83 3.11 -3.00
C ALA A 495 14.55 2.02 -1.97
N LYS A 496 13.37 2.10 -1.37
CA LYS A 496 12.86 1.20 -0.33
C LYS A 496 11.46 0.75 -0.66
N ALA A 497 11.11 -0.48 -0.29
CA ALA A 497 9.73 -0.95 -0.27
C ALA A 497 9.54 -1.98 0.83
N ASP A 498 8.29 -2.22 1.20
CA ASP A 498 7.91 -3.35 2.03
C ASP A 498 7.61 -4.53 1.11
N VAL A 499 8.15 -5.71 1.45
CA VAL A 499 7.94 -6.95 0.69
C VAL A 499 7.35 -7.98 1.62
N GLU A 500 6.19 -8.51 1.23
CA GLU A 500 5.43 -9.48 1.99
C GLU A 500 4.92 -10.62 1.10
N GLY A 501 4.43 -11.68 1.73
CA GLY A 501 3.90 -12.86 1.06
C GLY A 501 4.73 -14.11 1.30
N ASP A 502 4.19 -15.23 0.86
CA ASP A 502 4.83 -16.53 1.00
C ASP A 502 5.07 -17.12 -0.39
N CYS A 503 6.24 -16.81 -0.96
CA CYS A 503 6.54 -17.18 -2.34
C CYS A 503 6.90 -18.66 -2.48
N LEU A 504 6.69 -19.22 -3.66
CA LEU A 504 7.09 -20.60 -3.92
C LEU A 504 8.62 -20.80 -3.90
N MET A 505 9.36 -19.80 -4.36
CA MET A 505 10.82 -19.84 -4.45
C MET A 505 11.44 -18.52 -4.00
N PRO A 506 12.69 -18.51 -3.52
CA PRO A 506 13.33 -17.27 -3.12
C PRO A 506 13.44 -16.26 -4.28
N VAL A 507 12.80 -15.11 -4.13
CA VAL A 507 12.72 -14.09 -5.18
C VAL A 507 13.81 -13.03 -4.98
N GLU A 508 14.56 -12.74 -6.04
CA GLU A 508 15.48 -11.59 -6.05
C GLU A 508 14.68 -10.32 -6.27
N VAL A 509 14.45 -9.56 -5.22
CA VAL A 509 13.80 -8.25 -5.30
C VAL A 509 14.87 -7.16 -5.47
N GLY A 510 14.51 -6.04 -6.07
CA GLY A 510 15.36 -4.89 -6.29
C GLY A 510 14.54 -3.68 -6.70
N PHE A 511 15.22 -2.66 -7.20
CA PHE A 511 14.60 -1.52 -7.87
C PHE A 511 15.25 -1.28 -9.22
N GLY A 512 14.42 -0.95 -10.20
CA GLY A 512 14.80 -0.45 -11.51
C GLY A 512 14.42 1.02 -11.64
N ALA A 513 15.30 1.82 -12.24
CA ALA A 513 14.99 3.18 -12.64
C ALA A 513 14.68 3.20 -14.14
N PHE A 514 13.60 3.89 -14.49
CA PHE A 514 13.10 4.01 -15.86
C PHE A 514 13.09 5.49 -16.27
N ASP A 515 13.49 5.77 -17.51
CA ASP A 515 13.44 7.13 -18.08
C ASP A 515 12.03 7.54 -18.51
N SER A 516 11.85 8.78 -18.97
CA SER A 516 10.56 9.31 -19.42
C SER A 516 9.96 8.61 -20.64
N ASN A 517 10.74 7.79 -21.37
CA ASN A 517 10.25 6.95 -22.47
C ASN A 517 9.91 5.52 -22.00
N GLY A 518 10.04 5.24 -20.71
CA GLY A 518 9.82 3.92 -20.11
C GLY A 518 10.98 2.94 -20.30
N ASN A 519 12.17 3.40 -20.75
CA ASN A 519 13.33 2.52 -20.88
C ASN A 519 14.06 2.38 -19.55
N LYS A 520 14.40 1.15 -19.18
CA LYS A 520 15.20 0.88 -17.98
C LYS A 520 16.63 1.40 -18.15
N VAL A 521 17.05 2.29 -17.26
CA VAL A 521 18.39 2.90 -17.27
C VAL A 521 19.35 2.26 -16.27
N ALA A 522 18.84 1.76 -15.14
CA ALA A 522 19.63 1.12 -14.09
C ALA A 522 18.76 0.15 -13.29
N SER A 523 19.39 -0.84 -12.64
CA SER A 523 18.73 -1.73 -11.68
C SER A 523 19.71 -2.21 -10.63
N LYS A 524 19.24 -2.43 -9.41
CA LYS A 524 20.04 -3.02 -8.33
C LYS A 524 19.15 -3.92 -7.47
N TYR A 525 19.73 -5.04 -7.05
CA TYR A 525 19.05 -6.09 -6.31
C TYR A 525 19.56 -6.15 -4.88
N TYR A 526 18.70 -6.60 -3.98
CA TYR A 526 19.11 -6.88 -2.61
C TYR A 526 20.09 -8.04 -2.57
N SER A 527 21.03 -7.96 -1.62
CA SER A 527 22.03 -9.02 -1.44
C SER A 527 21.43 -10.34 -0.94
N LYS A 528 20.26 -10.29 -0.29
CA LYS A 528 19.50 -11.46 0.14
C LYS A 528 18.24 -11.58 -0.71
N LYS A 529 17.98 -12.80 -1.18
CA LYS A 529 16.69 -13.16 -1.79
C LYS A 529 15.60 -13.09 -0.72
N PHE A 530 14.41 -12.66 -1.11
CA PHE A 530 13.21 -12.77 -0.27
C PHE A 530 12.94 -14.26 -0.02
N ALA A 531 12.98 -14.68 1.24
CA ALA A 531 12.86 -16.09 1.64
C ALA A 531 11.42 -16.39 2.08
N ASN A 532 10.94 -17.58 1.73
CA ASN A 532 9.56 -18.05 1.83
C ASN A 532 9.05 -18.32 3.27
N GLU A 533 9.55 -17.59 4.27
CA GLU A 533 9.30 -17.86 5.68
C GLU A 533 8.60 -16.68 6.36
N ASN A 534 7.32 -16.45 6.06
CA ASN A 534 6.37 -15.63 6.82
C ASN A 534 6.96 -14.34 7.45
N SER A 535 7.87 -13.68 6.73
CA SER A 535 8.68 -12.59 7.23
C SER A 535 8.26 -11.33 6.50
N SER A 536 7.40 -10.55 7.15
CA SER A 536 7.28 -9.12 6.83
C SER A 536 8.64 -8.48 7.15
N PHE A 537 9.56 -8.51 6.19
CA PHE A 537 10.80 -7.75 6.31
C PHE A 537 10.47 -6.30 5.93
N SER A 538 10.29 -5.47 6.94
CA SER A 538 10.35 -4.02 6.74
C SER A 538 11.78 -3.63 6.42
N ASP A 539 11.98 -2.78 5.41
CA ASP A 539 13.26 -2.20 4.94
C ASP A 539 14.07 -2.98 3.88
N TYR A 540 13.43 -3.45 2.81
CA TYR A 540 14.15 -3.74 1.57
C TYR A 540 14.65 -2.43 0.95
N SER A 541 15.95 -2.07 1.14
CA SER A 541 16.60 -0.84 0.65
C SER A 541 17.79 -1.05 -0.30
N VAL A 542 17.75 -0.50 -1.53
CA VAL A 542 18.85 -0.52 -2.51
C VAL A 542 19.25 0.89 -2.93
N ALA A 543 20.55 1.10 -3.13
CA ALA A 543 21.13 2.36 -3.58
C ALA A 543 21.58 2.25 -5.04
N LEU A 544 20.83 2.83 -5.98
CA LEU A 544 21.17 2.91 -7.40
C LEU A 544 22.21 4.03 -7.59
N GLU A 545 23.44 3.67 -7.92
CA GLU A 545 24.59 4.59 -8.08
C GLU A 545 24.74 5.10 -9.52
N ASN A 546 25.45 6.21 -9.72
CA ASN A 546 25.71 6.85 -11.03
C ASN A 546 24.44 7.27 -11.80
N MET A 547 23.37 7.58 -11.08
CA MET A 547 22.13 8.13 -11.65
C MET A 547 22.34 9.58 -12.06
N SER A 548 21.82 9.97 -13.24
CA SER A 548 21.92 11.36 -13.69
C SER A 548 21.14 12.27 -12.74
N THR A 549 21.65 13.47 -12.53
CA THR A 549 20.99 14.45 -11.66
C THR A 549 20.12 15.43 -12.42
N VAL A 550 20.12 15.38 -13.77
CA VAL A 550 19.35 16.26 -14.66
C VAL A 550 18.10 15.60 -15.27
N LYS A 551 17.87 14.32 -15.00
CA LYS A 551 16.75 13.54 -15.52
C LYS A 551 15.81 13.13 -14.40
N ASP A 552 14.52 13.16 -14.71
CA ASP A 552 13.49 12.57 -13.86
C ASP A 552 13.45 11.06 -14.11
N TYR A 553 13.17 10.30 -13.06
CA TYR A 553 13.10 8.84 -13.12
C TYR A 553 11.83 8.32 -12.46
N GLU A 554 11.23 7.32 -13.08
CA GLU A 554 10.26 6.46 -12.40
C GLU A 554 11.05 5.30 -11.77
N LEU A 555 11.04 5.18 -10.44
CA LEU A 555 11.61 4.03 -9.76
C LEU A 555 10.51 3.02 -9.48
N SER A 556 10.66 1.83 -10.04
CA SER A 556 9.75 0.72 -9.78
C SER A 556 10.53 -0.43 -9.15
N PRO A 557 9.94 -1.15 -8.19
CA PRO A 557 10.49 -2.42 -7.77
C PRO A 557 10.66 -3.33 -9.00
N VAL A 558 11.75 -4.08 -9.03
CA VAL A 558 11.99 -5.11 -10.04
C VAL A 558 12.22 -6.42 -9.34
N ILE A 559 11.65 -7.49 -9.88
CA ILE A 559 11.89 -8.84 -9.39
C ILE A 559 12.58 -9.67 -10.46
N LYS A 560 13.47 -10.55 -10.03
CA LYS A 560 14.03 -11.61 -10.87
C LYS A 560 13.38 -12.92 -10.50
N LEU A 561 12.67 -13.47 -11.47
CA LEU A 561 11.98 -14.74 -11.38
C LEU A 561 12.24 -15.50 -12.68
N PHE A 562 12.56 -16.79 -12.60
CA PHE A 562 12.83 -17.64 -13.77
C PHE A 562 13.93 -17.10 -14.73
N GLY A 563 14.94 -16.40 -14.19
CA GLY A 563 16.01 -15.80 -15.00
C GLY A 563 15.59 -14.54 -15.79
N HIS A 564 14.34 -14.12 -15.68
CA HIS A 564 13.81 -12.89 -16.27
C HIS A 564 13.61 -11.81 -15.21
N GLU A 565 13.75 -10.57 -15.65
CA GLU A 565 13.55 -9.39 -14.82
C GLU A 565 12.21 -8.75 -15.16
N LEU A 566 11.40 -8.48 -14.14
CA LEU A 566 10.02 -7.99 -14.29
C LEU A 566 9.86 -6.66 -13.55
N LYS A 567 9.16 -5.71 -14.16
CA LYS A 567 8.78 -4.43 -13.54
C LYS A 567 7.56 -4.68 -12.65
N ALA A 568 7.65 -4.32 -11.38
CA ALA A 568 6.58 -4.50 -10.40
C ALA A 568 5.94 -3.16 -9.99
N TYR A 569 4.74 -3.23 -9.42
CA TYR A 569 3.97 -2.09 -8.92
C TYR A 569 3.91 -2.15 -7.37
N PRO A 570 3.84 -1.00 -6.64
CA PRO A 570 3.76 0.38 -7.12
C PRO A 570 5.12 0.99 -7.49
N SER A 571 5.10 2.06 -8.30
CA SER A 571 6.28 2.88 -8.60
C SER A 571 6.27 4.21 -7.86
N VAL A 572 7.43 4.86 -7.76
CA VAL A 572 7.63 6.17 -7.14
C VAL A 572 8.43 7.05 -8.09
N ASP A 573 7.94 8.26 -8.32
CA ASP A 573 8.65 9.25 -9.14
C ASP A 573 9.75 9.93 -8.32
N VAL A 574 10.93 10.05 -8.93
CA VAL A 574 12.07 10.79 -8.37
C VAL A 574 12.46 11.88 -9.35
N GLU A 575 12.25 13.11 -8.91
CA GLU A 575 12.62 14.30 -9.66
C GLU A 575 14.15 14.44 -9.76
N LYS A 576 14.58 15.10 -10.83
CA LYS A 576 15.95 15.57 -10.98
C LYS A 576 16.36 16.49 -9.83
N THR A 577 17.61 16.40 -9.38
CA THR A 577 18.12 17.24 -8.27
C THR A 577 18.93 18.44 -8.73
N LEU A 578 19.39 18.45 -9.99
CA LEU A 578 20.19 19.55 -10.50
C LEU A 578 19.37 20.83 -10.48
N THR A 579 19.67 21.68 -9.51
CA THR A 579 19.12 23.01 -9.40
C THR A 579 20.20 23.97 -9.86
N LEU A 580 19.94 24.62 -10.99
CA LEU A 580 20.76 25.71 -11.47
C LEU A 580 20.08 27.02 -11.08
N SER A 581 20.80 27.86 -10.34
CA SER A 581 20.33 29.18 -9.96
C SER A 581 21.29 30.20 -10.53
N THR A 582 20.75 31.24 -11.15
CA THR A 582 21.51 32.48 -11.34
C THR A 582 21.44 33.22 -10.00
N TYR A 583 22.57 33.61 -9.44
CA TYR A 583 22.59 34.41 -8.22
C TYR A 583 22.76 35.87 -8.57
N GLU A 584 22.24 36.73 -7.69
CA GLU A 584 22.39 38.16 -7.82
C GLU A 584 23.86 38.54 -8.01
N ALA A 585 24.10 39.50 -8.89
CA ALA A 585 25.43 40.01 -9.14
C ALA A 585 25.94 40.67 -7.88
N THR A 586 27.15 40.32 -7.48
CA THR A 586 27.87 40.88 -6.33
C THR A 586 29.07 41.66 -6.84
N ASP A 587 29.77 42.38 -5.97
CA ASP A 587 30.92 43.23 -6.32
C ASP A 587 30.67 44.06 -7.59
N VAL A 588 29.42 44.50 -7.76
CA VAL A 588 29.01 45.34 -8.87
C VAL A 588 29.68 46.68 -8.60
N THR A 589 30.49 47.15 -9.53
CA THR A 589 31.14 48.46 -9.51
C THR A 589 30.69 49.24 -10.74
N GLU A 590 31.29 50.40 -10.97
CA GLU A 590 31.06 51.19 -12.18
C GLU A 590 31.51 50.53 -13.47
N SER A 591 32.42 49.56 -13.41
CA SER A 591 33.02 48.98 -14.63
C SER A 591 33.24 47.47 -14.54
N SER A 592 32.85 46.87 -13.44
CA SER A 592 32.90 45.44 -13.22
C SER A 592 31.64 44.96 -12.53
N ALA A 593 31.34 43.69 -12.68
CA ALA A 593 30.37 43.03 -11.83
C ALA A 593 30.80 41.59 -11.70
N LYS A 594 30.63 41.05 -10.51
CA LYS A 594 30.84 39.65 -10.25
C LYS A 594 29.51 38.95 -10.35
N ILE A 595 29.25 38.41 -11.52
CA ILE A 595 28.08 37.56 -11.72
C ILE A 595 28.42 36.14 -11.28
N SER A 596 27.43 35.47 -10.71
CA SER A 596 27.62 34.10 -10.25
C SER A 596 26.40 33.25 -10.55
N GLY A 597 26.65 31.96 -10.70
CA GLY A 597 25.64 30.93 -10.75
C GLY A 597 25.92 29.93 -9.64
N GLY A 598 24.86 29.42 -9.05
CA GLY A 598 24.91 28.25 -8.19
C GLY A 598 24.48 27.04 -8.96
N LEU A 599 25.29 26.00 -8.88
CA LEU A 599 24.86 24.66 -9.24
C LEU A 599 24.76 23.85 -7.95
N ILE A 600 23.59 23.30 -7.69
CA ILE A 600 23.35 22.39 -6.56
C ILE A 600 22.79 21.08 -7.10
N GLY A 601 23.15 19.97 -6.47
CA GLY A 601 22.50 18.70 -6.76
C GLY A 601 23.16 17.88 -7.87
N TYR A 602 24.46 18.12 -8.18
CA TYR A 602 25.28 17.25 -9.02
C TYR A 602 26.27 16.44 -8.17
N ASP A 603 26.84 15.39 -8.73
CA ASP A 603 27.77 14.52 -8.00
C ASP A 603 29.21 14.61 -8.51
N LYS A 604 30.17 14.32 -7.63
CA LYS A 604 31.60 14.22 -7.96
C LYS A 604 31.94 12.96 -8.77
N ASN A 605 31.06 11.97 -8.77
CA ASN A 605 31.25 10.67 -9.42
C ASN A 605 30.73 10.63 -10.87
N THR A 606 29.95 11.63 -11.32
CA THR A 606 29.42 11.77 -12.68
C THR A 606 30.31 12.68 -13.56
N GLU A 607 29.99 12.86 -14.85
CA GLU A 607 30.70 13.85 -15.68
C GLU A 607 30.64 15.22 -14.99
N ASN A 608 31.77 15.91 -14.90
CA ASN A 608 31.78 17.20 -14.22
C ASN A 608 31.01 18.23 -15.07
N PRO A 609 29.99 18.91 -14.50
CA PRO A 609 29.19 19.85 -15.28
C PRO A 609 30.06 20.98 -15.82
N LYS A 610 29.89 21.29 -17.11
CA LYS A 610 30.50 22.48 -17.72
C LYS A 610 29.57 23.64 -17.42
N VAL A 611 30.06 24.61 -16.67
CA VAL A 611 29.26 25.76 -16.26
C VAL A 611 29.80 27.04 -16.86
N GLY A 612 28.89 27.96 -17.13
CA GLY A 612 29.24 29.28 -17.60
C GLY A 612 28.11 30.25 -17.38
N LEU A 613 28.40 31.50 -17.70
CA LEU A 613 27.46 32.60 -17.57
C LEU A 613 27.30 33.22 -18.95
N VAL A 614 26.05 33.34 -19.39
CA VAL A 614 25.71 34.07 -20.60
C VAL A 614 25.29 35.47 -20.14
N TYR A 615 25.88 36.53 -20.70
CA TYR A 615 25.57 37.91 -20.32
C TYR A 615 25.61 38.87 -21.51
N GLY A 616 24.93 40.01 -21.38
CA GLY A 616 24.96 41.07 -22.38
C GLY A 616 24.22 42.30 -21.89
N THR A 617 24.38 43.44 -22.57
CA THR A 617 23.47 44.57 -22.33
C THR A 617 22.04 44.10 -22.62
N LYS A 618 21.05 44.64 -21.91
CA LYS A 618 19.64 44.22 -22.08
C LYS A 618 19.21 44.12 -23.55
N ASP A 619 19.50 45.13 -24.36
CA ASP A 619 19.19 45.13 -25.79
C ASP A 619 19.94 44.04 -26.58
N ALA A 620 21.24 43.84 -26.30
CA ALA A 620 22.04 42.83 -27.00
C ALA A 620 21.65 41.41 -26.61
N PHE A 621 21.33 41.18 -25.33
CA PHE A 621 20.88 39.89 -24.81
C PHE A 621 19.54 39.48 -25.42
N MET A 622 18.58 40.41 -25.48
CA MET A 622 17.26 40.16 -26.10
C MET A 622 17.32 39.94 -27.62
N GLN A 623 18.36 40.45 -28.29
CA GLN A 623 18.61 40.21 -29.73
C GLN A 623 19.40 38.92 -30.02
N GLY A 624 19.72 38.12 -28.99
CA GLY A 624 20.51 36.88 -29.14
C GLY A 624 22.01 37.12 -29.35
N HIS A 625 22.50 38.34 -29.15
CA HIS A 625 23.90 38.72 -29.24
C HIS A 625 24.62 38.66 -27.86
N ALA A 626 24.17 37.79 -26.98
CA ALA A 626 24.75 37.62 -25.66
C ALA A 626 26.14 36.94 -25.75
N THR A 627 27.02 37.28 -24.82
CA THR A 627 28.36 36.72 -24.71
C THR A 627 28.35 35.57 -23.71
N TYR A 628 28.88 34.41 -24.10
CA TYR A 628 29.10 33.28 -23.19
C TYR A 628 30.49 33.36 -22.56
N VAL A 629 30.54 33.27 -21.24
CA VAL A 629 31.79 33.12 -20.49
C VAL A 629 31.82 31.76 -19.83
N SER A 630 32.78 30.94 -20.25
CA SER A 630 33.04 29.65 -19.61
C SER A 630 33.63 29.88 -18.23
N CYS A 631 32.98 29.37 -17.19
CA CYS A 631 33.51 29.33 -15.82
C CYS A 631 34.26 28.01 -15.55
N GLY A 632 34.52 27.24 -16.62
CA GLY A 632 35.23 25.97 -16.59
C GLY A 632 34.35 24.79 -16.20
N THR A 633 35.03 23.74 -15.75
CA THR A 633 34.40 22.49 -15.33
C THR A 633 34.33 22.44 -13.81
N VAL A 634 33.21 21.95 -13.31
CA VAL A 634 32.94 21.90 -11.88
C VAL A 634 33.57 20.67 -11.23
N ASN A 635 34.67 20.82 -10.49
CA ASN A 635 35.30 19.71 -9.75
C ASN A 635 34.94 19.78 -8.25
N GLY A 636 34.56 18.66 -7.62
CA GLY A 636 34.38 18.57 -6.16
C GLY A 636 32.93 18.73 -5.67
N SER A 637 32.74 19.23 -4.45
CA SER A 637 31.49 19.27 -3.65
C SER A 637 30.20 19.45 -4.45
N PRO A 638 29.07 18.83 -4.05
CA PRO A 638 27.83 18.77 -4.83
C PRO A 638 27.02 20.08 -4.91
N SER A 639 27.60 21.15 -4.36
CA SER A 639 27.19 22.51 -4.55
C SER A 639 28.44 23.30 -4.92
N ARG A 640 28.37 24.02 -6.04
CA ARG A 640 29.42 24.97 -6.40
C ARG A 640 28.78 26.25 -6.88
N VAL A 641 29.24 27.32 -6.27
CA VAL A 641 29.12 28.65 -6.83
C VAL A 641 30.26 28.82 -7.82
N PHE A 642 29.91 29.14 -9.05
CA PHE A 642 30.86 29.59 -10.04
C PHE A 642 30.59 31.05 -10.32
N GLU A 643 31.67 31.80 -10.42
CA GLU A 643 31.62 33.25 -10.49
C GLU A 643 32.58 33.72 -11.56
N GLN A 644 32.19 34.80 -12.22
CA GLN A 644 33.03 35.48 -13.15
C GLN A 644 32.96 36.97 -12.87
N THR A 645 34.13 37.57 -12.65
CA THR A 645 34.25 39.01 -12.67
C THR A 645 34.27 39.45 -14.13
N LEU A 646 33.22 40.14 -14.53
CA LEU A 646 33.16 40.89 -15.77
C LEU A 646 33.91 42.21 -15.58
N SER A 647 34.64 42.65 -16.59
CA SER A 647 35.42 43.89 -16.55
C SER A 647 35.24 44.70 -17.83
N GLY A 648 35.36 46.03 -17.75
CA GLY A 648 35.11 46.91 -18.90
C GLY A 648 33.62 47.06 -19.22
N LEU A 649 32.77 46.83 -18.21
CA LEU A 649 31.35 47.16 -18.29
C LEU A 649 31.18 48.68 -18.30
N LYS A 650 30.08 49.14 -18.89
CA LYS A 650 29.71 50.55 -18.86
C LYS A 650 29.04 50.86 -17.52
N ASP A 651 29.28 52.03 -16.96
CA ASP A 651 28.62 52.53 -15.76
C ASP A 651 27.13 52.81 -16.01
N GLU A 652 26.33 52.78 -14.94
CA GLU A 652 24.87 53.02 -14.98
C GLU A 652 24.13 52.24 -16.08
N THR A 653 24.62 51.03 -16.44
CA THR A 653 24.10 50.24 -17.57
C THR A 653 23.51 48.93 -17.08
N GLU A 654 22.30 48.61 -17.53
CA GLU A 654 21.61 47.35 -17.23
C GLU A 654 22.13 46.20 -18.11
N TYR A 655 22.61 45.15 -17.45
CA TYR A 655 23.05 43.90 -18.06
C TYR A 655 22.11 42.77 -17.66
N LEU A 656 21.73 41.94 -18.63
CA LEU A 656 21.05 40.66 -18.41
C LEU A 656 22.09 39.55 -18.39
N TYR A 657 21.89 38.57 -17.52
CA TYR A 657 22.74 37.40 -17.43
C TYR A 657 21.98 36.19 -16.91
N VAL A 658 22.46 35.01 -17.29
CA VAL A 658 21.88 33.73 -16.91
C VAL A 658 22.97 32.69 -16.72
N ALA A 659 22.85 31.89 -15.67
CA ALA A 659 23.67 30.72 -15.47
C ALA A 659 23.28 29.62 -16.48
N LYS A 660 24.30 29.00 -17.08
CA LYS A 660 24.17 27.88 -18.01
C LYS A 660 25.01 26.72 -17.49
N ALA A 661 24.43 25.53 -17.48
CA ALA A 661 25.15 24.29 -17.23
C ALA A 661 24.93 23.30 -18.38
N GLU A 662 25.97 22.55 -18.73
CA GLU A 662 25.91 21.40 -19.62
C GLU A 662 26.39 20.17 -18.83
N LEU A 663 25.53 19.16 -18.73
CA LEU A 663 25.79 17.91 -18.02
C LEU A 663 25.07 16.75 -18.72
N ASP A 664 25.76 15.63 -18.91
CA ASP A 664 25.25 14.43 -19.61
C ASP A 664 24.67 14.71 -21.02
N GLY A 665 25.22 15.71 -21.71
CA GLY A 665 24.77 16.16 -23.05
C GLY A 665 23.54 17.07 -23.06
N GLU A 666 22.93 17.35 -21.90
CA GLU A 666 21.80 18.27 -21.75
C GLU A 666 22.27 19.67 -21.38
N ILE A 667 21.62 20.69 -21.94
CA ILE A 667 21.90 22.11 -21.63
C ILE A 667 20.75 22.67 -20.81
N VAL A 668 21.06 23.14 -19.59
CA VAL A 668 20.11 23.76 -18.68
C VAL A 668 20.45 25.24 -18.50
N TYR A 669 19.42 26.09 -18.56
CA TYR A 669 19.51 27.51 -18.22
C TYR A 669 18.70 27.76 -16.95
N ALA A 670 19.21 28.63 -16.07
CA ALA A 670 18.48 29.10 -14.91
C ALA A 670 17.58 30.30 -15.27
N ASP A 671 16.93 30.86 -14.26
CA ASP A 671 16.23 32.13 -14.39
C ASP A 671 17.21 33.25 -14.78
N THR A 672 16.77 34.10 -15.69
CA THR A 672 17.55 35.26 -16.13
C THR A 672 17.45 36.34 -15.07
N LEU A 673 18.59 36.84 -14.60
CA LEU A 673 18.66 37.98 -13.71
C LEU A 673 19.22 39.21 -14.44
N SER A 674 19.02 40.37 -13.85
CA SER A 674 19.62 41.62 -14.28
C SER A 674 20.45 42.21 -13.15
N PHE A 675 21.45 43.00 -13.52
CA PHE A 675 22.08 43.95 -12.62
C PHE A 675 22.38 45.23 -13.39
N THR A 676 22.41 46.34 -12.68
CA THR A 676 22.87 47.60 -13.21
C THR A 676 24.21 47.90 -12.56
N THR A 677 25.24 48.15 -13.36
CA THR A 677 26.55 48.57 -12.84
C THR A 677 26.39 49.75 -11.90
N LEU A 678 27.09 49.72 -10.76
CA LEU A 678 26.95 50.76 -9.76
C LEU A 678 27.39 52.09 -10.33
N LYS A 679 26.79 53.13 -9.80
CA LYS A 679 27.43 54.43 -9.89
C LYS A 679 28.70 54.36 -9.03
N LYS A 680 29.85 54.65 -9.63
CA LYS A 680 31.15 54.75 -8.96
C LYS A 680 31.03 55.33 -7.54
N GLU A 681 31.41 54.55 -6.52
CA GLU A 681 31.21 54.90 -5.11
C GLU A 681 32.06 56.12 -4.71
N LYS A 682 31.48 56.89 -3.80
CA LYS A 682 31.69 58.31 -3.64
C LYS A 682 32.39 58.53 -2.27
N ASP A 683 33.71 58.71 -2.26
CA ASP A 683 34.60 58.96 -1.09
C ASP A 683 34.26 60.27 -0.31
N GLU A 684 35.09 60.71 0.66
CA GLU A 684 34.93 62.04 1.32
C GLU A 684 34.77 63.20 0.31
N THR A 685 35.36 63.07 -0.89
CA THR A 685 35.20 64.01 -2.01
C THR A 685 33.74 64.15 -2.41
N SER A 686 32.91 63.16 -2.14
CA SER A 686 31.56 63.06 -2.66
C SER A 686 30.49 63.60 -1.72
N LEU A 687 30.70 63.45 -0.41
CA LEU A 687 30.03 64.25 0.59
C LEU A 687 30.42 65.73 0.44
N LYS A 688 31.72 66.00 0.21
CA LYS A 688 32.21 67.35 -0.14
C LYS A 688 31.58 67.89 -1.44
N GLU A 689 31.36 67.06 -2.46
CA GLU A 689 30.68 67.45 -3.71
C GLU A 689 29.18 67.75 -3.48
N GLY A 690 28.49 66.93 -2.69
CA GLY A 690 27.10 67.17 -2.31
C GLY A 690 26.94 68.47 -1.52
N LEU A 691 27.84 68.72 -0.58
CA LEU A 691 27.90 69.98 0.18
C LEU A 691 28.39 71.17 -0.67
N ALA A 692 29.28 70.95 -1.64
CA ALA A 692 29.69 71.98 -2.59
C ALA A 692 28.51 72.44 -3.45
N LEU A 693 27.69 71.51 -3.94
CA LEU A 693 26.44 71.84 -4.62
C LEU A 693 25.50 72.64 -3.73
N PHE A 694 25.33 72.23 -2.46
CA PHE A 694 24.54 72.98 -1.49
C PHE A 694 25.06 74.42 -1.34
N TYR A 695 26.38 74.59 -1.21
CA TYR A 695 27.04 75.88 -1.09
C TYR A 695 26.80 76.76 -2.34
N GLU A 696 26.98 76.21 -3.53
CA GLU A 696 26.79 76.95 -4.79
C GLU A 696 25.32 77.33 -5.02
N SER A 697 24.41 76.38 -4.82
CA SER A 697 22.97 76.55 -5.07
C SER A 697 22.25 77.51 -4.11
N THR A 698 22.88 77.79 -2.96
CA THR A 698 22.37 78.74 -1.97
C THR A 698 23.19 80.04 -1.87
N GLY A 699 24.08 80.29 -2.85
CA GLY A 699 24.82 81.55 -2.94
C GLY A 699 25.95 81.69 -1.92
N GLY A 700 26.64 80.59 -1.60
CA GLY A 700 27.69 80.41 -0.60
C GLY A 700 28.69 81.55 -0.39
N ALA A 701 29.12 82.19 -1.47
CA ALA A 701 30.05 83.32 -1.42
C ALA A 701 29.48 84.55 -0.67
N ASN A 702 28.16 84.65 -0.51
CA ASN A 702 27.43 85.75 0.13
C ASN A 702 26.84 85.37 1.50
N TRP A 703 27.16 84.19 2.03
CA TRP A 703 26.76 83.80 3.38
C TRP A 703 27.45 84.70 4.43
N LYS A 704 26.84 84.87 5.60
CA LYS A 704 27.49 85.63 6.70
C LYS A 704 28.71 84.90 7.25
N GLN A 705 28.67 83.58 7.25
CA GLN A 705 29.71 82.66 7.72
C GLN A 705 29.80 81.47 6.76
N ASN A 706 30.96 81.26 6.15
CA ASN A 706 31.24 80.15 5.24
C ASN A 706 32.65 79.55 5.45
N GLY A 707 33.23 79.75 6.64
CA GLY A 707 34.58 79.28 6.94
C GLY A 707 34.74 77.78 6.70
N GLY A 708 35.82 77.38 6.04
CA GLY A 708 36.14 75.98 5.71
C GLY A 708 35.45 75.41 4.46
N TRP A 709 34.32 75.97 4.01
CA TRP A 709 33.60 75.46 2.85
C TRP A 709 34.42 75.57 1.55
N LEU A 710 34.39 74.51 0.73
CA LEU A 710 35.18 74.33 -0.50
C LEU A 710 36.71 74.24 -0.30
N ASP A 711 37.20 74.24 0.94
CA ASP A 711 38.61 74.01 1.23
C ASP A 711 38.87 72.50 1.39
N ASN A 712 39.54 71.92 0.40
CA ASN A 712 39.84 70.49 0.37
C ASN A 712 40.89 70.07 1.41
N GLU A 713 41.67 71.02 1.95
CA GLU A 713 42.67 70.76 3.00
C GLU A 713 42.05 70.77 4.41
N VAL A 714 40.86 71.35 4.57
CA VAL A 714 40.13 71.42 5.83
C VAL A 714 39.20 70.20 5.97
N PRO A 715 39.31 69.39 7.04
CA PRO A 715 38.37 68.30 7.30
C PRO A 715 36.95 68.83 7.51
N LEU A 716 35.94 68.05 7.10
CA LEU A 716 34.52 68.45 7.16
C LEU A 716 34.03 68.91 8.54
N ASP A 717 34.54 68.31 9.63
CA ASP A 717 34.18 68.68 11.01
C ASP A 717 34.59 70.12 11.40
N TYR A 718 35.42 70.78 10.58
CA TYR A 718 35.82 72.18 10.77
C TYR A 718 35.12 73.14 9.81
N TRP A 719 34.26 72.66 8.91
CA TRP A 719 33.44 73.51 8.07
C TRP A 719 32.35 74.17 8.92
N TYR A 720 32.16 75.48 8.77
CA TYR A 720 31.20 76.22 9.57
C TYR A 720 29.80 75.62 9.42
N GLY A 721 29.21 75.20 10.54
CA GLY A 721 27.86 74.64 10.57
C GLY A 721 27.77 73.15 10.24
N VAL A 722 28.86 72.47 9.87
CA VAL A 722 28.88 71.02 9.63
C VAL A 722 29.33 70.29 10.89
N ASN A 723 28.64 69.22 11.27
CA ASN A 723 29.02 68.35 12.37
C ASN A 723 28.61 66.90 12.08
N MET A 724 29.50 65.94 12.34
CA MET A 724 29.20 64.51 12.23
C MET A 724 28.77 63.95 13.60
N TYR A 725 27.47 64.01 13.90
CA TYR A 725 26.91 63.48 15.15
C TYR A 725 26.53 62.01 15.00
N ASN A 726 27.10 61.12 15.81
CA ASN A 726 26.88 59.66 15.72
C ASN A 726 27.07 59.10 14.30
N SER A 727 28.02 59.66 13.52
CA SER A 727 28.24 59.31 12.10
C SER A 727 27.15 59.78 11.13
N GLY A 728 26.22 60.64 11.56
CA GLY A 728 25.25 61.32 10.70
C GLY A 728 25.55 62.81 10.49
N LEU A 729 25.20 63.33 9.31
CA LEU A 729 25.37 64.74 8.98
C LEU A 729 24.38 65.61 9.78
N SER A 730 24.92 66.54 10.57
CA SER A 730 24.22 67.65 11.19
C SER A 730 24.69 68.96 10.55
N LEU A 731 23.76 69.72 9.96
CA LEU A 731 24.03 70.96 9.24
C LEU A 731 23.26 72.12 9.89
N LYS A 732 23.96 73.08 10.50
CA LYS A 732 23.37 74.24 11.19
C LYS A 732 23.85 75.55 10.56
N LEU A 733 23.02 76.12 9.70
CA LEU A 733 23.29 77.32 8.91
C LEU A 733 22.14 78.35 9.04
N ASN A 734 21.51 78.41 10.21
CA ASN A 734 20.46 79.37 10.51
C ASN A 734 21.00 80.82 10.54
N ASP A 735 20.15 81.78 10.16
CA ASP A 735 20.47 83.22 10.06
C ASP A 735 21.77 83.52 9.28
N ASN A 736 22.02 82.79 8.19
CA ASN A 736 23.31 82.86 7.49
C ASN A 736 23.22 83.45 6.06
N ASN A 737 22.08 84.03 5.70
CA ASN A 737 21.83 84.67 4.40
C ASN A 737 21.89 83.71 3.19
N LEU A 738 21.40 82.48 3.36
CA LEU A 738 21.26 81.50 2.28
C LEU A 738 20.12 81.92 1.35
N VAL A 739 20.36 81.91 0.03
CA VAL A 739 19.37 82.28 -0.99
C VAL A 739 19.43 81.30 -2.16
N GLY A 740 18.27 80.78 -2.60
CA GLY A 740 18.19 79.85 -3.74
C GLY A 740 17.62 78.50 -3.35
N ASP A 741 18.06 77.45 -4.02
CA ASP A 741 17.62 76.07 -3.75
C ASP A 741 18.64 75.40 -2.83
N ALA A 742 18.24 74.95 -1.65
CA ALA A 742 19.09 74.19 -0.75
C ALA A 742 19.09 72.71 -1.15
N VAL A 743 20.10 72.29 -1.92
CA VAL A 743 20.16 70.93 -2.49
C VAL A 743 21.20 70.07 -1.80
N LEU A 744 20.75 68.99 -1.14
CA LEU A 744 21.59 67.91 -0.62
C LEU A 744 21.48 66.72 -1.58
N LYS A 745 22.52 66.49 -2.39
CA LYS A 745 22.51 65.47 -3.44
C LYS A 745 23.46 64.32 -3.11
N ASN A 746 22.95 63.10 -3.08
CA ASN A 746 23.66 61.86 -2.72
C ASN A 746 24.39 62.00 -1.38
N VAL A 747 23.69 62.54 -0.39
CA VAL A 747 24.22 62.73 0.96
C VAL A 747 23.59 61.69 1.88
N ASP A 748 24.43 60.85 2.47
CA ASP A 748 24.01 59.76 3.34
C ASP A 748 24.01 60.15 4.83
N ASN A 749 23.20 59.43 5.60
CA ASN A 749 23.02 59.60 7.05
C ASN A 749 22.69 61.03 7.50
N ILE A 750 21.81 61.73 6.78
CA ILE A 750 21.37 63.07 7.18
C ILE A 750 20.53 62.96 8.45
N TYR A 751 20.99 63.60 9.53
CA TYR A 751 20.31 63.57 10.82
C TYR A 751 19.54 64.86 11.12
N GLU A 752 20.23 66.01 11.06
CA GLU A 752 19.69 67.29 11.49
C GLU A 752 20.08 68.37 10.48
N VAL A 753 19.12 69.17 10.03
CA VAL A 753 19.39 70.33 9.18
C VAL A 753 18.62 71.52 9.72
N ASP A 754 19.31 72.60 10.08
CA ASP A 754 18.71 73.87 10.51
C ASP A 754 19.13 75.00 9.57
N LEU A 755 18.15 75.45 8.77
CA LEU A 755 18.28 76.53 7.79
C LEU A 755 17.34 77.70 8.12
N SER A 756 16.92 77.83 9.38
CA SER A 756 15.99 78.87 9.81
C SER A 756 16.52 80.29 9.55
N ASP A 757 15.62 81.26 9.41
CA ASP A 757 15.95 82.67 9.19
C ASP A 757 16.79 82.94 7.90
N ASN A 758 16.51 82.18 6.84
CA ASN A 758 17.10 82.36 5.51
C ASN A 758 16.03 82.74 4.43
N ILE A 759 16.42 82.75 3.14
CA ILE A 759 15.54 83.11 2.01
C ILE A 759 15.64 82.05 0.88
N LEU A 760 15.30 80.81 1.23
CA LEU A 760 15.35 79.63 0.37
C LEU A 760 14.07 79.43 -0.45
N GLN A 761 14.22 79.23 -1.75
CA GLN A 761 13.13 78.88 -2.67
C GLN A 761 12.73 77.41 -2.55
N SER A 762 13.67 76.53 -2.27
CA SER A 762 13.37 75.13 -2.00
C SER A 762 14.39 74.48 -1.08
N PHE A 763 13.98 73.38 -0.46
CA PHE A 763 14.85 72.41 0.20
C PHE A 763 14.70 71.07 -0.49
N LYS A 764 15.79 70.53 -1.03
CA LYS A 764 15.82 69.35 -1.89
C LYS A 764 16.78 68.31 -1.35
N ILE A 765 16.34 67.07 -1.22
CA ILE A 765 17.20 65.91 -1.00
C ILE A 765 17.06 64.98 -2.21
N GLU A 766 18.14 64.78 -2.94
CA GLU A 766 18.18 63.98 -4.18
C GLU A 766 19.15 62.82 -4.00
N GLY A 767 18.64 61.61 -3.77
CA GLY A 767 19.46 60.45 -3.42
C GLY A 767 20.02 60.51 -2.00
N GLY A 768 20.69 59.44 -1.59
CA GLY A 768 21.27 59.31 -0.26
C GLY A 768 20.27 58.81 0.80
N SER A 769 20.54 59.11 2.06
CA SER A 769 19.81 58.50 3.19
C SER A 769 19.60 59.43 4.40
N ILE A 770 18.48 59.21 5.10
CA ILE A 770 18.18 59.82 6.40
C ILE A 770 18.66 58.89 7.51
N ALA A 771 19.28 59.46 8.54
CA ALA A 771 19.87 58.73 9.64
C ALA A 771 18.83 57.86 10.41
N PRO A 772 19.26 56.72 10.97
CA PRO A 772 18.34 55.75 11.58
C PRO A 772 17.72 56.24 12.91
N TRP A 773 18.18 57.32 13.51
CA TRP A 773 17.57 57.88 14.74
C TRP A 773 16.60 59.04 14.45
N GLY A 774 16.20 59.22 13.19
CA GLY A 774 15.25 60.26 12.76
C GLY A 774 15.88 61.35 11.93
N GLY A 775 15.04 62.08 11.18
CA GLY A 775 15.43 63.26 10.42
C GLY A 775 14.75 64.50 10.98
N ARG A 776 15.51 65.50 11.44
CA ARG A 776 14.95 66.77 11.93
C ARG A 776 15.36 67.93 11.03
N PHE A 777 14.40 68.44 10.27
CA PHE A 777 14.62 69.53 9.31
C PHE A 777 13.91 70.79 9.77
N THR A 778 14.68 71.79 10.17
CA THR A 778 14.20 73.06 10.72
C THR A 778 14.47 74.17 9.72
N ILE A 779 13.41 74.78 9.20
CA ILE A 779 13.42 75.85 8.21
C ILE A 779 12.35 76.86 8.62
N GLU A 780 12.54 77.49 9.78
CA GLU A 780 11.58 78.46 10.33
C GLU A 780 11.85 79.88 9.80
N ASN A 781 10.81 80.71 9.76
CA ASN A 781 10.87 82.12 9.35
C ASN A 781 11.50 82.39 7.97
N ASN A 782 11.44 81.42 7.05
CA ASN A 782 11.93 81.55 5.69
C ASN A 782 10.99 82.41 4.83
N LYS A 783 11.52 83.50 4.25
CA LYS A 783 10.71 84.53 3.57
C LYS A 783 10.85 84.54 2.04
N ALA A 784 10.83 83.36 1.41
CA ALA A 784 10.84 83.27 -0.05
C ALA A 784 9.59 83.88 -0.69
N ARG A 785 9.79 84.63 -1.78
CA ARG A 785 8.68 85.21 -2.55
C ARG A 785 7.95 84.11 -3.32
N GLY A 786 6.69 83.87 -2.97
CA GLY A 786 5.84 82.86 -3.62
C GLY A 786 5.73 81.54 -2.85
N GLY A 787 6.27 81.46 -1.63
CA GLY A 787 6.37 80.24 -0.83
C GLY A 787 7.59 79.40 -1.23
N MET A 788 7.97 78.46 -0.37
CA MET A 788 9.10 77.55 -0.61
C MET A 788 8.61 76.13 -0.88
N ASN A 789 9.42 75.32 -1.55
CA ASN A 789 9.10 73.92 -1.80
C ASN A 789 10.01 72.96 -1.02
N ILE A 790 9.50 71.77 -0.72
CA ILE A 790 10.28 70.68 -0.12
C ILE A 790 10.24 69.51 -1.11
N PHE A 791 11.41 68.98 -1.50
CA PHE A 791 11.49 67.85 -2.42
C PHE A 791 12.39 66.76 -1.86
N MET A 792 11.92 65.52 -1.90
CA MET A 792 12.73 64.33 -1.67
C MET A 792 12.55 63.37 -2.84
N ASN A 793 13.66 62.95 -3.45
CA ASN A 793 13.66 62.08 -4.62
C ASN A 793 14.73 60.99 -4.46
N HIS A 794 14.37 59.71 -4.61
CA HIS A 794 15.26 58.54 -4.43
C HIS A 794 15.95 58.49 -3.06
N VAL A 795 15.27 58.94 -1.99
CA VAL A 795 15.84 59.00 -0.64
C VAL A 795 15.51 57.73 0.13
N LYS A 796 16.51 57.18 0.83
CA LYS A 796 16.34 56.05 1.74
C LYS A 796 16.16 56.54 3.18
N ILE A 797 15.02 56.26 3.78
CA ILE A 797 14.71 56.55 5.17
C ILE A 797 14.94 55.28 5.98
N LEU A 798 16.03 55.25 6.75
CA LEU A 798 16.42 54.13 7.62
C LEU A 798 15.41 53.97 8.79
N PRO A 799 15.50 52.92 9.63
CA PRO A 799 14.53 52.64 10.70
C PRO A 799 14.41 53.76 11.74
N THR A 800 13.58 54.77 11.49
CA THR A 800 13.62 56.07 12.21
C THR A 800 12.65 56.17 13.39
N LEU A 801 13.01 57.02 14.35
CA LEU A 801 12.09 57.60 15.35
C LEU A 801 11.13 58.66 14.76
N GLY A 802 11.06 58.79 13.43
CA GLY A 802 10.24 59.77 12.70
C GLY A 802 11.04 60.78 11.87
N LEU A 803 10.38 61.34 10.84
CA LEU A 803 10.87 62.43 9.99
C LEU A 803 10.03 63.68 10.27
N THR A 804 10.66 64.75 10.77
CA THR A 804 9.98 65.98 11.19
C THR A 804 10.48 67.20 10.43
N PHE A 805 9.54 67.97 9.88
CA PHE A 805 9.77 69.28 9.27
C PHE A 805 9.20 70.40 10.15
N HIS A 806 10.08 71.26 10.66
CA HIS A 806 9.71 72.49 11.35
C HIS A 806 9.79 73.67 10.41
N THR A 807 8.63 74.22 10.01
CA THR A 807 8.54 75.29 9.01
C THR A 807 7.58 76.40 9.44
N THR A 808 7.52 76.70 10.74
CA THR A 808 6.68 77.80 11.25
C THR A 808 7.17 79.16 10.72
N GLY A 809 6.24 80.06 10.42
CA GLY A 809 6.55 81.34 9.77
C GLY A 809 6.83 81.24 8.27
N CYS A 810 6.67 80.05 7.67
CA CYS A 810 6.88 79.80 6.24
C CYS A 810 5.56 79.50 5.54
N THR A 811 5.51 79.72 4.21
CA THR A 811 4.46 79.17 3.35
C THR A 811 5.09 78.10 2.48
N ILE A 812 4.66 76.85 2.63
CA ILE A 812 5.10 75.75 1.78
C ILE A 812 4.17 75.65 0.58
N SER A 813 4.69 75.92 -0.62
CA SER A 813 3.90 75.88 -1.86
C SER A 813 3.70 74.45 -2.35
N ASP A 814 4.71 73.60 -2.18
CA ASP A 814 4.65 72.18 -2.52
C ASP A 814 5.61 71.37 -1.64
N ALA A 815 5.17 70.18 -1.21
CA ALA A 815 6.03 69.18 -0.59
C ALA A 815 5.90 67.84 -1.34
N SER A 816 6.96 67.42 -2.03
CA SER A 816 6.92 66.27 -2.94
C SER A 816 7.94 65.20 -2.53
N PHE A 817 7.49 63.96 -2.44
CA PHE A 817 8.28 62.77 -2.12
C PHE A 817 8.15 61.78 -3.27
N SER A 818 9.27 61.36 -3.86
CA SER A 818 9.27 60.52 -5.07
C SER A 818 10.32 59.43 -4.99
N ASP A 819 9.95 58.19 -5.33
CA ASP A 819 10.87 57.04 -5.36
C ASP A 819 11.63 56.81 -4.02
N CYS A 820 11.02 57.20 -2.89
CA CYS A 820 11.64 57.09 -1.57
C CYS A 820 11.32 55.74 -0.91
N THR A 821 12.24 55.20 -0.08
CA THR A 821 12.06 53.92 0.61
C THR A 821 12.13 54.09 2.12
N PHE A 822 11.15 53.56 2.86
CA PHE A 822 11.11 53.59 4.33
C PHE A 822 11.34 52.15 4.88
N GLU A 823 12.40 51.92 5.67
CA GLU A 823 12.87 50.56 5.98
C GLU A 823 12.13 49.80 7.10
N GLU A 824 11.44 50.46 8.04
CA GLU A 824 10.67 49.82 9.15
C GLU A 824 9.45 50.67 9.56
N HIS A 825 8.54 50.15 10.41
CA HIS A 825 7.35 50.79 11.01
C HIS A 825 7.64 52.17 11.62
N GLY A 826 7.76 53.18 10.77
CA GLY A 826 8.06 54.55 11.14
C GLY A 826 6.79 55.33 11.48
N ASP A 827 6.95 56.33 12.35
CA ASP A 827 5.93 57.35 12.56
C ASP A 827 5.59 58.08 11.25
N ALA A 828 4.32 58.47 11.10
CA ALA A 828 3.89 59.37 10.03
C ALA A 828 4.79 60.61 9.95
N ILE A 829 5.07 61.08 8.73
CA ILE A 829 5.90 62.26 8.50
C ILE A 829 5.24 63.46 9.15
N GLU A 830 5.98 64.12 10.01
CA GLU A 830 5.47 65.18 10.86
C GLU A 830 5.79 66.56 10.28
N PHE A 831 4.75 67.38 10.09
CA PHE A 831 4.89 68.78 9.69
C PHE A 831 4.44 69.70 10.82
N ASN A 832 5.37 70.50 11.33
CA ASN A 832 5.09 71.68 12.15
C ASN A 832 5.07 72.91 11.24
N SER A 833 3.92 73.18 10.61
CA SER A 833 3.80 74.21 9.58
C SER A 833 2.51 75.01 9.71
N ASP A 834 2.58 76.31 9.44
CA ASP A 834 1.39 77.17 9.44
C ASP A 834 0.52 76.95 8.20
N LYS A 835 1.14 76.71 7.05
CA LYS A 835 0.46 76.54 5.75
C LYS A 835 1.29 75.71 4.78
N VAL A 836 0.71 74.61 4.31
CA VAL A 836 1.19 73.82 3.17
C VAL A 836 0.10 73.84 2.11
N ASN A 837 0.45 74.09 0.84
CA ASN A 837 -0.55 74.12 -0.22
C ASN A 837 -0.81 72.71 -0.77
N THR A 838 0.23 72.06 -1.29
CA THR A 838 0.14 70.70 -1.87
C THR A 838 1.15 69.75 -1.23
N ILE A 839 0.77 68.48 -1.11
CA ILE A 839 1.69 67.38 -0.79
C ILE A 839 1.51 66.27 -1.84
N HIS A 840 2.60 65.90 -2.53
CA HIS A 840 2.60 64.81 -3.51
C HIS A 840 3.54 63.69 -3.07
N VAL A 841 3.10 62.45 -3.17
CA VAL A 841 3.90 61.26 -2.87
C VAL A 841 3.75 60.27 -4.01
N GLU A 842 4.83 59.93 -4.70
CA GLU A 842 4.80 59.02 -5.85
C GLU A 842 5.87 57.91 -5.74
N LYS A 843 5.50 56.67 -6.05
CA LYS A 843 6.44 55.51 -6.12
C LYS A 843 7.27 55.26 -4.85
N CYS A 844 6.75 55.66 -3.70
CA CYS A 844 7.42 55.44 -2.43
C CYS A 844 7.06 54.07 -1.85
N ALA A 845 8.03 53.42 -1.21
CA ALA A 845 7.86 52.13 -0.55
C ALA A 845 7.73 52.27 0.98
N ASN A 846 6.75 51.59 1.58
CA ASN A 846 6.38 51.64 3.01
C ASN A 846 6.08 53.04 3.55
N PHE A 847 5.41 53.89 2.78
CA PHE A 847 5.11 55.27 3.21
C PHE A 847 4.22 55.30 4.47
N PRO A 848 4.63 55.93 5.58
CA PRO A 848 3.95 55.80 6.89
C PRO A 848 2.73 56.73 7.07
N GLY A 849 2.51 57.68 6.17
CA GLY A 849 1.44 58.67 6.28
C GLY A 849 1.95 60.05 6.71
N ILE A 850 1.01 60.96 7.01
CA ILE A 850 1.30 62.37 7.27
C ILE A 850 0.55 62.82 8.53
N ARG A 851 1.26 63.50 9.44
CA ARG A 851 0.68 64.11 10.63
C ARG A 851 1.10 65.56 10.83
N GLY A 852 0.22 66.35 11.42
CA GLY A 852 0.60 67.62 12.03
C GLY A 852 1.42 67.42 13.31
N TYR A 853 2.25 68.39 13.64
CA TYR A 853 3.11 68.35 14.84
C TYR A 853 2.31 68.36 16.15
N ASP A 854 2.53 67.36 17.01
CA ASP A 854 1.87 67.29 18.31
C ASP A 854 2.79 67.88 19.41
N ARG A 855 2.39 69.01 20.02
CA ARG A 855 3.05 69.56 21.22
C ARG A 855 2.17 69.45 22.45
N ILE A 856 2.53 68.57 23.38
CA ILE A 856 1.94 68.57 24.73
C ILE A 856 2.62 69.68 25.54
N GLY A 857 1.93 70.81 25.72
CA GLY A 857 2.40 71.92 26.54
C GLY A 857 2.39 71.55 28.04
N GLY A 858 3.46 71.88 28.76
CA GLY A 858 3.67 71.54 30.18
C GLY A 858 2.76 72.24 31.21
N ASN A 859 1.58 72.73 30.81
CA ASN A 859 0.59 73.31 31.73
C ASN A 859 -0.76 72.61 31.51
N LEU A 860 -1.08 71.66 32.39
CA LEU A 860 -2.20 70.71 32.30
C LEU A 860 -3.60 71.36 32.23
N ASP A 861 -3.72 72.66 32.55
CA ASP A 861 -5.01 73.37 32.59
C ASP A 861 -5.47 73.92 31.22
N LYS A 862 -4.61 73.85 30.19
CA LYS A 862 -4.94 74.14 28.79
C LYS A 862 -4.12 73.21 27.89
N TYR A 863 -4.67 72.06 27.50
CA TYR A 863 -4.18 71.41 26.28
C TYR A 863 -4.61 72.28 25.10
N GLU A 864 -3.69 73.09 24.59
CA GLU A 864 -3.73 73.45 23.19
C GLU A 864 -2.97 72.34 22.44
N ILE A 865 -3.66 71.29 22.03
CA ILE A 865 -3.11 70.35 21.05
C ILE A 865 -2.98 71.14 19.75
N TYR A 866 -1.77 71.60 19.47
CA TYR A 866 -1.46 72.29 18.23
C TYR A 866 -1.26 71.30 17.09
N ARG A 867 -2.23 70.43 16.79
CA ARG A 867 -2.28 69.85 15.43
C ARG A 867 -2.50 71.05 14.53
N LYS A 868 -1.46 71.48 13.83
CA LYS A 868 -1.45 72.61 12.90
C LYS A 868 -0.83 72.09 11.62
N LEU A 869 -1.66 71.48 10.79
CA LEU A 869 -1.32 71.17 9.42
C LEU A 869 -2.55 71.39 8.57
N ASN A 870 -2.58 72.57 7.93
CA ASN A 870 -3.56 72.91 6.92
C ASN A 870 -2.93 72.66 5.56
N VAL A 871 -3.53 71.75 4.80
CA VAL A 871 -3.14 71.40 3.43
C VAL A 871 -4.32 71.66 2.51
N ASN A 872 -4.11 72.11 1.28
CA ASN A 872 -5.23 72.17 0.32
C ASN A 872 -5.43 70.80 -0.33
N GLU A 873 -4.36 70.21 -0.86
CA GLU A 873 -4.44 68.95 -1.59
C GLU A 873 -3.29 68.00 -1.21
N ILE A 874 -3.62 66.72 -1.04
CA ILE A 874 -2.67 65.62 -0.86
C ILE A 874 -2.94 64.57 -1.94
N SER A 875 -1.90 64.16 -2.64
CA SER A 875 -1.97 63.12 -3.67
C SER A 875 -0.92 62.05 -3.42
N LEU A 876 -1.36 60.80 -3.25
CA LEU A 876 -0.52 59.62 -3.09
C LEU A 876 -0.75 58.73 -4.31
N LYS A 877 0.28 58.48 -5.12
CA LYS A 877 0.18 57.71 -6.37
C LYS A 877 1.26 56.63 -6.48
N ASP A 878 0.90 55.44 -6.96
CA ASP A 878 1.87 54.37 -7.25
C ASP A 878 2.72 53.95 -6.03
N ASN A 879 2.21 54.10 -4.80
CA ASN A 879 2.97 53.86 -3.57
C ASN A 879 2.68 52.48 -2.95
N VAL A 880 3.60 52.00 -2.11
CA VAL A 880 3.32 50.96 -1.10
C VAL A 880 3.19 51.68 0.24
N LEU A 881 2.00 51.67 0.83
CA LEU A 881 1.74 52.31 2.13
C LEU A 881 2.07 51.34 3.27
N SER A 882 2.55 51.88 4.39
CA SER A 882 2.83 51.12 5.61
C SER A 882 1.57 50.44 6.16
N GLU A 883 1.74 49.35 6.90
CA GLU A 883 0.64 48.68 7.63
C GLU A 883 0.01 49.61 8.68
N ASP A 884 0.81 50.51 9.27
CA ASP A 884 0.37 51.51 10.26
C ASP A 884 0.08 52.87 9.62
N PHE A 885 -0.32 52.92 8.35
CA PHE A 885 -0.56 54.19 7.64
C PHE A 885 -1.61 55.05 8.36
N GLN A 886 -1.21 56.26 8.75
CA GLN A 886 -2.03 57.17 9.55
C GLN A 886 -2.06 58.59 8.96
N MET A 887 -3.26 59.18 8.96
CA MET A 887 -3.50 60.56 8.55
C MET A 887 -4.06 61.39 9.71
N HIS A 888 -3.31 62.39 10.16
CA HIS A 888 -3.72 63.32 11.22
C HIS A 888 -3.60 64.77 10.73
N LEU A 889 -4.66 65.28 10.10
CA LEU A 889 -4.66 66.57 9.41
C LEU A 889 -5.71 67.52 9.99
N VAL A 890 -5.36 68.78 10.20
CA VAL A 890 -6.32 69.77 10.73
C VAL A 890 -7.34 70.18 9.70
N LYS A 891 -6.90 70.30 8.45
CA LYS A 891 -7.76 70.61 7.33
C LYS A 891 -7.09 70.17 6.04
N CYS A 892 -7.83 69.43 5.22
CA CYS A 892 -7.46 69.07 3.86
C CYS A 892 -8.66 69.25 2.92
N SER A 893 -8.51 69.93 1.79
CA SER A 893 -9.64 70.08 0.84
C SER A 893 -9.83 68.83 -0.03
N SER A 894 -8.74 68.13 -0.36
CA SER A 894 -8.77 66.91 -1.15
C SER A 894 -7.60 65.99 -0.82
N LEU A 895 -7.91 64.71 -0.61
CA LEU A 895 -6.94 63.62 -0.51
C LEU A 895 -7.26 62.60 -1.60
N THR A 896 -6.28 62.31 -2.45
CA THR A 896 -6.38 61.26 -3.49
C THR A 896 -5.32 60.20 -3.25
N ILE A 897 -5.72 58.92 -3.24
CA ILE A 897 -4.83 57.76 -3.20
C ILE A 897 -5.11 56.92 -4.44
N SER A 898 -4.14 56.80 -5.35
CA SER A 898 -4.31 56.08 -6.62
C SER A 898 -3.23 55.04 -6.88
N ASN A 899 -3.62 53.90 -7.45
CA ASN A 899 -2.74 52.79 -7.84
C ASN A 899 -1.72 52.39 -6.75
N SER A 900 -2.14 52.46 -5.48
CA SER A 900 -1.27 52.24 -4.32
C SER A 900 -1.66 50.94 -3.59
N GLN A 901 -0.69 50.27 -2.98
CA GLN A 901 -0.91 49.06 -2.19
C GLN A 901 -0.98 49.42 -0.71
N SER A 902 -2.06 49.06 0.00
CA SER A 902 -2.22 49.36 1.42
C SER A 902 -3.10 48.35 2.14
N ILE A 903 -2.65 47.86 3.30
CA ILE A 903 -3.50 46.99 4.12
C ILE A 903 -4.56 47.84 4.83
N HIS A 904 -4.18 48.97 5.44
CA HIS A 904 -5.08 49.78 6.26
C HIS A 904 -4.91 51.28 5.97
N VAL A 905 -6.02 52.00 5.77
CA VAL A 905 -6.05 53.46 5.72
C VAL A 905 -6.76 53.99 6.96
N ASN A 906 -6.02 54.62 7.87
CA ASN A 906 -6.56 55.16 9.11
C ASN A 906 -6.59 56.69 9.11
N PHE A 907 -7.79 57.26 9.18
CA PHE A 907 -8.00 58.68 9.46
C PHE A 907 -8.10 58.88 10.97
N GLY A 908 -7.03 59.41 11.56
CA GLY A 908 -6.94 59.59 13.00
C GLY A 908 -7.99 60.54 13.58
N SER A 909 -8.20 60.44 14.90
CA SER A 909 -9.27 61.05 15.68
C SER A 909 -9.36 62.59 15.68
N ASP A 910 -8.44 63.32 15.05
CA ASP A 910 -8.53 64.79 14.87
C ASP A 910 -8.20 65.17 13.42
N CYS A 911 -8.83 64.47 12.47
CA CYS A 911 -8.62 64.67 11.04
C CYS A 911 -9.81 65.36 10.37
N GLU A 912 -9.65 66.50 9.70
CA GLU A 912 -10.72 67.16 8.91
C GLU A 912 -10.36 67.16 7.41
N ILE A 913 -11.17 66.48 6.60
CA ILE A 913 -10.95 66.37 5.13
C ILE A 913 -12.26 66.59 4.38
N ASP A 914 -12.27 67.47 3.38
CA ASP A 914 -13.46 67.72 2.57
C ASP A 914 -13.75 66.57 1.60
N ASN A 915 -12.75 66.10 0.84
CA ASN A 915 -12.91 65.02 -0.13
C ASN A 915 -11.78 63.99 -0.01
N VAL A 916 -12.16 62.71 0.04
CA VAL A 916 -11.25 61.57 -0.04
C VAL A 916 -11.63 60.74 -1.26
N VAL A 917 -10.66 60.46 -2.13
CA VAL A 917 -10.80 59.54 -3.27
C VAL A 917 -9.71 58.50 -3.19
N ILE A 918 -10.09 57.23 -3.12
CA ILE A 918 -9.17 56.09 -3.18
C ILE A 918 -9.54 55.28 -4.41
N GLU A 919 -8.65 55.19 -5.40
CA GLU A 919 -8.91 54.57 -6.71
C GLU A 919 -7.81 53.59 -7.13
N ASP A 920 -8.19 52.49 -7.78
CA ASP A 920 -7.26 51.45 -8.27
C ASP A 920 -6.27 50.95 -7.19
N ALA A 921 -6.66 51.02 -5.91
CA ALA A 921 -5.80 50.66 -4.78
C ALA A 921 -6.17 49.29 -4.19
N LEU A 922 -5.17 48.46 -3.88
CA LEU A 922 -5.37 47.19 -3.17
C LEU A 922 -5.56 47.48 -1.69
N LEU A 923 -6.82 47.64 -1.25
CA LEU A 923 -7.22 48.12 0.07
C LEU A 923 -7.95 47.04 0.87
N HIS A 924 -7.60 46.86 2.16
CA HIS A 924 -8.31 45.94 3.04
C HIS A 924 -9.25 46.65 4.02
N SER A 925 -8.85 47.78 4.62
CA SER A 925 -9.78 48.56 5.47
C SER A 925 -9.58 50.07 5.42
N VAL A 926 -10.67 50.82 5.61
CA VAL A 926 -10.70 52.27 5.84
C VAL A 926 -11.36 52.56 7.18
N THR A 927 -10.70 53.34 8.03
CA THR A 927 -11.20 53.70 9.36
C THR A 927 -11.30 55.21 9.52
N VAL A 928 -12.46 55.68 9.99
CA VAL A 928 -12.70 57.06 10.40
C VAL A 928 -12.69 57.12 11.93
N GLY A 929 -11.65 57.75 12.48
CA GLY A 929 -11.39 57.85 13.91
C GLY A 929 -12.49 58.58 14.69
N GLY A 930 -12.77 58.09 15.90
CA GLY A 930 -13.82 58.58 16.77
C GLY A 930 -13.30 59.58 17.80
N VAL A 931 -14.12 59.84 18.82
CA VAL A 931 -13.70 60.63 19.98
C VAL A 931 -12.98 59.71 20.97
N GLU A 932 -11.72 60.00 21.27
CA GLU A 932 -10.84 59.20 22.11
C GLU A 932 -10.27 60.04 23.26
N LYS A 933 -10.06 59.43 24.44
CA LYS A 933 -9.42 60.11 25.57
C LYS A 933 -7.92 60.24 25.30
N ILE A 934 -7.38 61.46 25.36
CA ILE A 934 -5.96 61.71 25.15
C ILE A 934 -5.18 61.17 26.35
N TRP A 935 -4.21 60.30 26.07
CA TRP A 935 -3.43 59.61 27.09
C TRP A 935 -2.72 60.60 28.03
N GLY A 936 -2.93 60.45 29.34
CA GLY A 936 -2.35 61.33 30.35
C GLY A 936 -3.13 62.62 30.62
N SER A 937 -4.33 62.81 30.05
CA SER A 937 -5.17 63.99 30.23
C SER A 937 -6.63 63.67 30.59
N GLU A 938 -7.40 64.67 31.03
CA GLU A 938 -8.86 64.60 31.14
C GLU A 938 -9.59 65.10 29.88
N LEU A 939 -8.89 65.19 28.76
CA LEU A 939 -9.39 65.74 27.51
C LEU A 939 -9.59 64.67 26.45
N TYR A 940 -10.43 64.98 25.48
CA TYR A 940 -10.84 64.10 24.39
C TYR A 940 -10.51 64.73 23.04
N THR A 941 -10.23 63.90 22.04
CA THR A 941 -10.13 64.31 20.63
C THR A 941 -11.47 64.79 20.10
N VAL A 942 -11.49 65.48 18.95
CA VAL A 942 -12.73 66.03 18.36
C VAL A 942 -13.45 65.08 17.40
N GLY A 943 -12.87 63.91 17.14
CA GLY A 943 -13.34 62.97 16.11
C GLY A 943 -12.90 63.38 14.70
N ALA A 944 -12.67 62.40 13.84
CA ALA A 944 -12.41 62.66 12.42
C ALA A 944 -13.68 63.17 11.73
N LYS A 945 -13.55 64.12 10.82
CA LYS A 945 -14.62 64.74 10.03
C LYS A 945 -14.27 64.70 8.56
N ILE A 946 -14.90 63.79 7.82
CA ILE A 946 -14.65 63.61 6.40
C ILE A 946 -15.92 63.87 5.59
N ASN A 947 -15.99 64.95 4.81
CA ASN A 947 -17.26 65.32 4.17
C ASN A 947 -17.68 64.33 3.08
N ASN A 948 -16.75 63.90 2.23
CA ASN A 948 -17.05 62.94 1.15
C ASN A 948 -15.94 61.90 1.01
N ILE A 949 -16.32 60.63 0.86
CA ILE A 949 -15.41 59.49 0.68
C ILE A 949 -15.84 58.70 -0.55
N VAL A 950 -14.92 58.49 -1.49
CA VAL A 950 -15.08 57.63 -2.66
C VAL A 950 -14.04 56.52 -2.59
N LEU A 951 -14.49 55.27 -2.60
CA LEU A 951 -13.66 54.07 -2.59
C LEU A 951 -13.91 53.28 -3.88
N ASP A 952 -12.91 53.18 -4.74
CA ASP A 952 -12.93 52.44 -6.01
C ASP A 952 -11.88 51.33 -5.95
N THR A 953 -12.34 50.08 -5.83
CA THR A 953 -11.50 48.91 -5.53
C THR A 953 -11.34 47.97 -6.71
N LYS A 954 -11.35 48.51 -7.93
CA LYS A 954 -11.25 47.74 -9.18
C LYS A 954 -10.13 46.68 -9.12
N GLY A 955 -10.50 45.41 -9.26
CA GLY A 955 -9.57 44.28 -9.29
C GLY A 955 -9.11 43.71 -7.94
N SER A 956 -9.70 44.14 -6.82
CA SER A 956 -9.46 43.53 -5.50
C SER A 956 -10.44 42.38 -5.23
N ASP A 957 -9.92 41.17 -5.00
CA ASP A 957 -10.70 40.01 -4.55
C ASP A 957 -10.87 39.95 -3.01
N ARG A 958 -10.26 40.90 -2.28
CA ARG A 958 -10.31 40.95 -0.82
C ARG A 958 -11.54 41.72 -0.34
N GLN A 959 -12.08 41.31 0.80
CA GLN A 959 -13.16 42.05 1.47
C GLN A 959 -12.66 43.44 1.93
N LEU A 960 -13.35 44.50 1.48
CA LEU A 960 -13.13 45.87 1.93
C LEU A 960 -13.89 46.14 3.23
N SER A 961 -13.22 46.54 4.30
CA SER A 961 -13.88 46.93 5.56
C SER A 961 -13.88 48.44 5.76
N PHE A 962 -15.04 49.07 5.78
CA PHE A 962 -15.21 50.48 6.16
C PHE A 962 -15.74 50.58 7.58
N SER A 963 -15.08 51.37 8.43
CA SER A 963 -15.55 51.62 9.79
C SER A 963 -15.50 53.10 10.16
N CYS A 964 -16.53 53.56 10.86
CA CYS A 964 -16.57 54.86 11.51
C CYS A 964 -16.77 54.63 13.01
N ALA A 965 -15.83 55.11 13.82
CA ALA A 965 -15.90 54.98 15.26
C ALA A 965 -16.84 56.02 15.89
N ASP A 966 -17.27 55.77 17.13
CA ASP A 966 -18.24 56.62 17.82
C ASP A 966 -17.66 58.04 18.02
N GLY A 967 -18.42 59.06 17.61
CA GLY A 967 -17.97 60.46 17.60
C GLY A 967 -17.20 60.89 16.35
N GLY A 968 -16.89 59.97 15.43
CA GLY A 968 -16.41 60.27 14.09
C GLY A 968 -17.57 60.64 13.15
N TYR A 969 -17.25 61.40 12.09
CA TYR A 969 -18.21 61.88 11.11
C TYR A 969 -17.72 61.63 9.69
N PHE A 970 -18.60 61.06 8.86
CA PHE A 970 -18.52 61.20 7.41
C PHE A 970 -19.86 61.67 6.82
N GLY A 971 -19.78 62.49 5.76
CA GLY A 971 -20.95 63.04 5.08
C GLY A 971 -21.56 62.09 4.05
N SER A 972 -20.78 61.69 3.05
CA SER A 972 -21.14 60.68 2.04
C SER A 972 -20.07 59.63 1.86
N LEU A 973 -20.50 58.39 1.59
CA LEU A 973 -19.66 57.26 1.22
C LEU A 973 -20.15 56.68 -0.11
N THR A 974 -19.27 56.66 -1.10
CA THR A 974 -19.48 55.99 -2.39
C THR A 974 -18.49 54.85 -2.55
N ILE A 975 -18.98 53.65 -2.85
CA ILE A 975 -18.18 52.46 -3.14
C ILE A 975 -18.37 52.11 -4.62
N ARG A 976 -17.28 51.89 -5.35
CA ARG A 976 -17.24 51.56 -6.78
C ARG A 976 -16.48 50.28 -7.06
N ASP A 977 -16.88 49.59 -8.13
CA ASP A 977 -16.18 48.44 -8.70
C ASP A 977 -15.75 47.39 -7.65
N CYS A 978 -16.59 47.18 -6.63
CA CYS A 978 -16.35 46.31 -5.47
C CYS A 978 -17.26 45.07 -5.50
N SER A 979 -16.77 43.95 -4.95
CA SER A 979 -17.50 42.67 -4.91
C SER A 979 -17.81 42.14 -3.50
N CYS A 980 -17.10 42.62 -2.48
CA CYS A 980 -17.23 42.18 -1.10
C CYS A 980 -16.83 43.29 -0.13
N PHE A 981 -17.73 43.65 0.80
CA PHE A 981 -17.45 44.70 1.78
C PHE A 981 -18.17 44.53 3.13
N SER A 982 -17.59 45.14 4.17
CA SER A 982 -18.19 45.31 5.50
C SER A 982 -18.28 46.79 5.84
N ILE A 983 -19.37 47.20 6.50
CA ILE A 983 -19.64 48.60 6.88
C ILE A 983 -20.07 48.65 8.34
N SER A 984 -19.31 49.38 9.15
CA SER A 984 -19.60 49.63 10.56
C SER A 984 -19.80 51.13 10.79
N THR A 985 -21.03 51.55 11.08
CA THR A 985 -21.38 52.96 11.28
C THR A 985 -22.08 53.15 12.62
N PRO A 986 -21.80 54.23 13.37
CA PRO A 986 -22.40 54.44 14.69
C PRO A 986 -23.90 54.77 14.60
N GLU A 987 -24.33 55.38 13.50
CA GLU A 987 -25.72 55.72 13.19
C GLU A 987 -26.02 55.42 11.71
N PRO A 988 -27.29 55.18 11.33
CA PRO A 988 -27.67 54.94 9.94
C PRO A 988 -27.21 56.04 8.99
N LYS A 989 -26.55 55.65 7.89
CA LYS A 989 -26.06 56.56 6.84
C LYS A 989 -26.54 56.12 5.46
N THR A 990 -26.50 57.04 4.50
CA THR A 990 -26.73 56.73 3.09
C THR A 990 -25.41 56.41 2.41
N ILE A 991 -25.36 55.26 1.73
CA ILE A 991 -24.16 54.69 1.11
C ILE A 991 -24.45 54.45 -0.36
N SER A 992 -23.65 55.04 -1.25
CA SER A 992 -23.78 54.87 -2.69
C SER A 992 -22.96 53.65 -3.13
N LEU A 993 -23.58 52.72 -3.86
CA LEU A 993 -22.91 51.61 -4.53
C LEU A 993 -23.02 51.84 -6.04
N GLU A 994 -21.91 52.02 -6.72
CA GLU A 994 -21.87 52.34 -8.15
C GLU A 994 -21.06 51.28 -8.89
N LYS A 995 -21.61 50.66 -9.96
CA LYS A 995 -20.91 49.65 -10.77
C LYS A 995 -20.31 48.47 -9.98
N CYS A 996 -20.88 48.14 -8.82
CA CYS A 996 -20.40 47.05 -7.98
C CYS A 996 -20.96 45.69 -8.45
N SER A 997 -20.32 44.59 -8.07
CA SER A 997 -20.78 43.22 -8.35
C SER A 997 -20.78 42.38 -7.08
N VAL A 998 -21.84 42.50 -6.28
CA VAL A 998 -21.92 42.00 -4.90
C VAL A 998 -22.97 40.92 -4.73
N CYS A 999 -22.79 40.04 -3.75
CA CYS A 999 -23.79 39.08 -3.29
C CYS A 999 -24.27 39.47 -1.89
N PHE A 1000 -25.49 39.13 -1.50
CA PHE A 1000 -25.94 39.52 -0.15
C PHE A 1000 -25.11 38.88 0.98
N GLY A 1001 -24.50 37.72 0.75
CA GLY A 1001 -23.59 37.09 1.71
C GLY A 1001 -22.21 37.76 1.80
N SER A 1002 -21.89 38.69 0.89
CA SER A 1002 -20.63 39.45 0.87
C SER A 1002 -20.80 40.89 1.37
N ILE A 1003 -21.97 41.23 1.93
CA ILE A 1003 -22.27 42.52 2.55
C ILE A 1003 -22.49 42.30 4.05
N PHE A 1004 -21.71 42.96 4.87
CA PHE A 1004 -21.83 42.91 6.32
C PHE A 1004 -22.10 44.31 6.86
N GLU A 1005 -23.16 44.46 7.66
CA GLU A 1005 -23.47 45.69 8.38
C GLU A 1005 -23.28 45.48 9.87
N GLU A 1006 -22.49 46.36 10.48
CA GLU A 1006 -22.25 46.38 11.91
C GLU A 1006 -22.82 47.67 12.54
N LYS A 1007 -23.34 47.53 13.76
CA LYS A 1007 -23.95 48.58 14.61
C LYS A 1007 -25.26 49.19 14.07
N ALA A 1008 -25.28 49.79 12.89
CA ALA A 1008 -26.44 50.50 12.35
C ALA A 1008 -26.89 49.96 10.98
N LYS A 1009 -28.21 50.00 10.72
CA LYS A 1009 -28.79 49.63 9.41
C LYS A 1009 -28.73 50.84 8.47
N ASN A 1010 -27.93 50.78 7.42
CA ASN A 1010 -27.71 51.86 6.47
C ASN A 1010 -28.72 51.81 5.31
N VAL A 1011 -28.80 52.91 4.57
CA VAL A 1011 -29.59 53.04 3.34
C VAL A 1011 -28.63 52.98 2.16
N TYR A 1012 -28.87 52.06 1.24
CA TYR A 1012 -28.05 51.87 0.05
C TYR A 1012 -28.70 52.53 -1.16
N ARG A 1013 -27.98 53.43 -1.81
CA ARG A 1013 -28.29 53.94 -3.15
C ARG A 1013 -27.47 53.14 -4.16
N VAL A 1014 -28.10 52.23 -4.88
CA VAL A 1014 -27.43 51.35 -5.85
C VAL A 1014 -27.61 51.91 -7.26
N ILE A 1015 -26.53 52.04 -8.01
CA ILE A 1015 -26.50 52.59 -9.37
C ILE A 1015 -25.68 51.66 -10.27
N ASP A 1016 -26.26 51.23 -11.38
CA ASP A 1016 -25.63 50.39 -12.42
C ASP A 1016 -24.78 49.22 -11.88
N SER A 1017 -25.26 48.51 -10.85
CA SER A 1017 -24.52 47.44 -10.16
C SER A 1017 -25.19 46.07 -10.35
N VAL A 1018 -24.41 45.00 -10.25
CA VAL A 1018 -24.90 43.61 -10.15
C VAL A 1018 -25.06 43.25 -8.68
N VAL A 1019 -26.26 42.87 -8.26
CA VAL A 1019 -26.56 42.45 -6.89
C VAL A 1019 -27.16 41.04 -6.93
N ASP A 1020 -26.49 40.09 -6.28
CA ASP A 1020 -26.88 38.66 -6.20
C ASP A 1020 -27.12 38.04 -7.58
N GLY A 1021 -26.31 38.44 -8.56
CA GLY A 1021 -26.38 38.01 -9.96
C GLY A 1021 -27.35 38.80 -10.85
N TRP A 1022 -28.04 39.82 -10.33
CA TRP A 1022 -29.04 40.60 -11.08
C TRP A 1022 -28.61 42.05 -11.30
N GLN A 1023 -28.82 42.55 -12.52
CA GLN A 1023 -28.49 43.94 -12.85
C GLN A 1023 -29.51 44.92 -12.23
N VAL A 1024 -29.04 45.77 -11.32
CA VAL A 1024 -29.80 46.85 -10.69
C VAL A 1024 -29.33 48.19 -11.26
N LYS A 1025 -30.14 48.80 -12.14
CA LYS A 1025 -29.83 50.13 -12.72
C LYS A 1025 -29.93 51.25 -11.70
N SER A 1026 -30.96 51.25 -10.86
CA SER A 1026 -31.15 52.22 -9.79
C SER A 1026 -32.01 51.62 -8.69
N PHE A 1027 -31.62 51.82 -7.43
CA PHE A 1027 -32.40 51.47 -6.25
C PHE A 1027 -32.00 52.39 -5.08
N GLU A 1028 -32.93 52.69 -4.17
CA GLU A 1028 -32.64 53.37 -2.91
C GLU A 1028 -33.48 52.74 -1.78
N GLY A 1029 -32.83 52.22 -0.74
CA GLY A 1029 -33.51 51.57 0.38
C GLY A 1029 -32.54 50.84 1.32
N THR A 1030 -33.06 50.24 2.38
CA THR A 1030 -32.26 49.40 3.30
C THR A 1030 -31.78 48.10 2.62
N LEU A 1031 -30.81 47.41 3.21
CA LEU A 1031 -30.32 46.13 2.68
C LEU A 1031 -31.43 45.06 2.59
N GLU A 1032 -32.37 45.04 3.55
CA GLU A 1032 -33.55 44.18 3.53
C GLU A 1032 -34.47 44.48 2.34
N GLN A 1033 -34.74 45.77 2.09
CA GLN A 1033 -35.55 46.20 0.94
C GLN A 1033 -34.86 45.94 -0.40
N LEU A 1034 -33.52 46.05 -0.46
CA LEU A 1034 -32.76 45.69 -1.66
C LEU A 1034 -32.87 44.18 -1.95
N ARG A 1035 -32.86 43.35 -0.90
CA ARG A 1035 -33.07 41.90 -1.01
C ARG A 1035 -34.46 41.57 -1.55
N GLU A 1036 -35.51 42.19 -1.00
CA GLU A 1036 -36.87 42.04 -1.52
C GLU A 1036 -36.99 42.48 -2.99
N PHE A 1037 -36.36 43.60 -3.35
CA PHE A 1037 -36.37 44.12 -4.72
C PHE A 1037 -35.70 43.16 -5.71
N VAL A 1038 -34.54 42.59 -5.37
CA VAL A 1038 -33.85 41.60 -6.22
C VAL A 1038 -34.65 40.30 -6.35
N GLU A 1039 -35.34 39.86 -5.30
CA GLU A 1039 -36.25 38.70 -5.37
C GLU A 1039 -37.45 38.95 -6.30
N ILE A 1040 -37.97 40.19 -6.36
CA ILE A 1040 -39.00 40.54 -7.36
C ILE A 1040 -38.44 40.44 -8.77
N LEU A 1041 -37.24 40.99 -9.03
CA LEU A 1041 -36.59 40.90 -10.34
C LEU A 1041 -36.35 39.45 -10.78
N LYS A 1042 -35.95 38.56 -9.85
CA LYS A 1042 -35.81 37.11 -10.09
C LYS A 1042 -37.11 36.47 -10.56
N ASN A 1043 -38.23 36.82 -9.91
CA ASN A 1043 -39.54 36.23 -10.19
C ASN A 1043 -40.19 36.77 -11.48
N GLU A 1044 -39.87 37.99 -11.93
CA GLU A 1044 -40.40 38.57 -13.18
C GLU A 1044 -39.67 38.08 -14.44
N ALA A 1045 -38.47 37.49 -14.31
CA ALA A 1045 -37.66 36.98 -15.41
C ALA A 1045 -37.81 35.46 -15.67
N LEU A 1046 -38.49 34.75 -14.77
CA LEU A 1046 -39.04 33.39 -14.94
C LEU A 1046 -40.40 33.45 -15.63
#